data_AF-A0A844XWE8-F1
#
_entry.id   AF-A0A844XWE8-F1
#
_cell.length_a   1.000
_cell.length_b   1.000
_cell.length_c   1.000
_cell.angle_alpha   90.00
_cell.angle_beta   90.00
_cell.angle_gamma   90.00
#
_symmetry.space_group_name_H-M   'P 1'
#
loop_
_entity.id
_entity.type
_entity.pdbx_description
1 polymer ?
#
loop_
_entity_poly.entity_id
_entity_poly.type
_entity_poly.pdbx_seq_one_letter_code
_entity_poly.pdbx_strand_id
1 'polypeptide(L)'
;MKHLLAAASLMVLAHAPAAHAQDEKPLSETCPNLTAEEIDGIENFKGPYSETAIYARTYCVSVEEADRRFQIQLRGSIGPRDEPGPRPQGPPDADPGSLQGLLREKEPDTFAGLWIQHEPTYGIAVAFTRDAAATLARYTSDPIYLPVERPGPSLIELRDTQDRIVNDLIRLGFAWHGAGASEMTGTVEIDLAQEAAPIRAAAERGELDLPNYVILKEPPAFPLAPPPKPAGDTRVTGFPQFPNRTDGGIRTLVGVPDVPARLELRDNCLWLYPEGEEPKIAVWERHMALDLTDPQRVAVTSLFSGAKVYADSRVVLTGLQPGEVTPPENVVGNEGCLGPYRVVRGIQPYEQWAAAARESAISMRQNELGSRAAAIADYEADMARVAELKAWRDGVMLERGDVVAQIYVDEGQGTAHIFHTAGTRKEALAPAALLPFVTAQEVPHGASALREAKDAIKEQLRAADIAAEVRIDDLQGFVSVRPADLMAIAAVSQRDAIVWPALMRVEPDWQQPFFNPDIPGRREDPEAIWYPLEAHPDFAAIRAIVEDTAFATSEPPPPGQTEWREVMRKPSKAGSLQRTHMLVAYGIGVEDIEELRRAGFDPVTALEDMNGRQTLEKRAMTATDIVIAEPVGIDLRDPGPDGFFSSVRWRVIENIKGDTSPGTELRQRMASGERANEAGEFVYGQGMDEPFLIPGLPQSLEPGSRWVLHLNDALYRHMAHVHGGEGAARTEGDWYISIPWISPARIDEKGVARPVSLYPGPIPVEELRTRIRPIQQAYRVKGQQVR
;
A
#
# COMPACT_ATOMS: atom_id res chain seq x y z
N MET A 1 -8.38 -5.23 12.85
CA MET A 1 -7.27 -5.19 11.86
C MET A 1 -7.13 -6.59 11.26
N LYS A 2 -8.05 -6.94 10.38
CA LYS A 2 -8.05 -8.17 9.59
C LYS A 2 -8.01 -7.72 8.12
N HIS A 3 -7.33 -8.49 7.27
CA HIS A 3 -7.12 -8.27 5.82
C HIS A 3 -5.95 -7.35 5.44
N LEU A 4 -4.74 -7.91 5.52
CA LEU A 4 -3.57 -7.45 4.76
C LEU A 4 -2.98 -8.58 3.89
N LEU A 5 -3.70 -9.69 3.74
CA LEU A 5 -3.24 -10.88 3.02
C LEU A 5 -4.30 -11.31 1.99
N ALA A 6 -4.32 -10.60 0.86
CA ALA A 6 -4.90 -11.07 -0.41
C ALA A 6 -4.48 -10.19 -1.60
N ALA A 7 -3.87 -9.02 -1.36
CA ALA A 7 -3.25 -8.19 -2.40
C ALA A 7 -1.72 -8.05 -2.25
N ALA A 8 -1.09 -8.79 -1.32
CA ALA A 8 0.30 -8.57 -0.90
C ALA A 8 1.20 -9.82 -0.92
N SER A 9 0.87 -10.84 -1.70
CA SER A 9 1.77 -11.97 -1.95
C SER A 9 2.23 -11.95 -3.40
N LEU A 10 3.05 -10.95 -3.77
CA LEU A 10 4.02 -10.94 -4.88
C LEU A 10 4.62 -9.54 -5.05
N MET A 11 5.51 -9.18 -4.11
CA MET A 11 6.72 -8.35 -4.28
C MET A 11 7.15 -7.80 -2.91
N VAL A 12 7.74 -8.67 -2.08
CA VAL A 12 8.86 -8.22 -1.24
C VAL A 12 10.11 -8.32 -2.12
N LEU A 13 10.21 -7.43 -3.10
CA LEU A 13 11.50 -6.82 -3.45
C LEU A 13 11.39 -5.43 -2.86
N ALA A 14 11.96 -5.30 -1.67
CA ALA A 14 12.03 -4.06 -0.94
C ALA A 14 12.49 -2.94 -1.88
N HIS A 15 11.61 -1.98 -2.15
CA HIS A 15 12.03 -0.59 -2.09
C HIS A 15 12.41 -0.34 -0.64
N ALA A 16 13.63 -0.74 -0.26
CA ALA A 16 14.27 -0.08 0.84
C ALA A 16 14.33 1.41 0.43
N PRO A 17 13.91 2.35 1.29
CA PRO A 17 14.46 3.70 1.19
C PRO A 17 15.98 3.56 1.14
N ALA A 18 16.69 4.56 0.63
CA ALA A 18 18.13 4.68 0.80
C ALA A 18 18.47 4.76 2.31
N ALA A 19 18.35 3.65 3.02
CA ALA A 19 18.80 3.44 4.37
C ALA A 19 20.29 3.19 4.23
N HIS A 20 21.01 4.30 4.18
CA HIS A 20 22.44 4.38 4.38
C HIS A 20 23.28 3.46 3.47
N ALA A 21 23.98 4.06 2.50
CA ALA A 21 25.36 3.63 2.25
C ALA A 21 26.20 3.93 3.53
N GLN A 22 25.86 3.27 4.64
CA GLN A 22 26.76 3.07 5.76
C GLN A 22 27.89 2.22 5.20
N ASP A 23 29.14 2.65 5.42
CA ASP A 23 30.38 1.93 5.11
C ASP A 23 30.17 0.40 5.06
N GLU A 24 29.83 -0.12 3.88
CA GLU A 24 29.64 -1.57 3.72
C GLU A 24 31.04 -2.16 3.81
N LYS A 25 31.33 -2.75 4.97
CA LYS A 25 32.57 -3.50 5.18
C LYS A 25 32.71 -4.54 4.06
N PRO A 26 33.93 -4.75 3.54
CA PRO A 26 34.18 -5.75 2.51
C PRO A 26 33.58 -7.11 2.88
N LEU A 27 33.12 -7.87 1.89
CA LEU A 27 32.54 -9.20 2.11
C LEU A 27 33.50 -10.16 2.84
N SER A 28 34.81 -9.96 2.68
CA SER A 28 35.84 -10.70 3.41
C SER A 28 35.81 -10.48 4.93
N GLU A 29 35.21 -9.38 5.41
CA GLU A 29 35.06 -9.07 6.83
C GLU A 29 33.69 -9.48 7.39
N THR A 30 32.63 -9.39 6.58
CA THR A 30 31.24 -9.66 7.01
C THR A 30 30.83 -11.11 6.82
N CYS A 31 31.43 -11.80 5.84
CA CYS A 31 31.16 -13.19 5.51
C CYS A 31 32.46 -14.03 5.58
N PRO A 32 33.00 -14.30 6.78
CA PRO A 32 34.31 -14.92 6.96
C PRO A 32 34.42 -16.36 6.43
N ASN A 33 33.27 -16.98 6.13
CA ASN A 33 33.20 -18.35 5.63
C ASN A 33 33.24 -18.45 4.10
N LEU A 34 33.21 -17.32 3.38
CA LEU A 34 33.34 -17.29 1.93
C LEU A 34 34.81 -17.28 1.52
N THR A 35 35.12 -18.01 0.45
CA THR A 35 36.42 -17.96 -0.21
C THR A 35 36.56 -16.68 -1.03
N ALA A 36 37.80 -16.29 -1.35
CA ALA A 36 38.06 -15.11 -2.19
C ALA A 36 37.44 -15.22 -3.59
N GLU A 37 37.32 -16.44 -4.13
CA GLU A 37 36.68 -16.71 -5.42
C GLU A 37 35.15 -16.53 -5.35
N GLU A 38 34.52 -16.98 -4.27
CA GLU A 38 33.09 -16.75 -4.05
C GLU A 38 32.79 -15.26 -3.83
N ILE A 39 33.65 -14.54 -3.11
CA ILE A 39 33.55 -13.10 -2.93
C ILE A 39 33.64 -12.37 -4.27
N ASP A 40 34.65 -12.70 -5.10
CA ASP A 40 34.79 -12.13 -6.45
C ASP A 40 33.57 -12.46 -7.33
N GLY A 41 33.07 -13.69 -7.25
CA GLY A 41 31.85 -14.12 -7.94
C GLY A 41 30.60 -13.32 -7.55
N ILE A 42 30.51 -12.84 -6.31
CA ILE A 42 29.42 -11.98 -5.83
C ILE A 42 29.64 -10.53 -6.29
N GLU A 43 30.83 -9.95 -6.06
CA GLU A 43 31.12 -8.54 -6.33
C GLU A 43 31.17 -8.22 -7.82
N ASN A 44 31.61 -9.17 -8.64
CA ASN A 44 31.73 -9.04 -10.10
C ASN A 44 30.69 -9.87 -10.86
N PHE A 45 29.57 -10.22 -10.23
CA PHE A 45 28.53 -11.04 -10.84
C PHE A 45 27.99 -10.44 -12.15
N LYS A 46 27.99 -11.24 -13.22
CA LYS A 46 27.47 -10.86 -14.55
C LYS A 46 26.33 -11.77 -15.02
N GLY A 47 25.74 -12.55 -14.12
CA GLY A 47 24.67 -13.46 -14.50
C GLY A 47 23.34 -12.76 -14.78
N PRO A 48 22.36 -13.50 -15.31
CA PRO A 48 21.10 -12.95 -15.79
C PRO A 48 20.17 -12.41 -14.68
N TYR A 49 20.39 -12.79 -13.42
CA TYR A 49 19.53 -12.44 -12.27
C TYR A 49 20.36 -11.79 -11.15
N SER A 50 20.44 -10.45 -11.12
CA SER A 50 21.26 -9.69 -10.17
C SER A 50 20.85 -9.92 -8.71
N GLU A 51 19.60 -10.33 -8.46
CA GLU A 51 19.09 -10.70 -7.14
C GLU A 51 19.86 -11.88 -6.53
N THR A 52 20.47 -12.73 -7.37
CA THR A 52 21.29 -13.87 -6.92
C THR A 52 22.54 -13.39 -6.18
N ALA A 53 23.22 -12.36 -6.71
CA ALA A 53 24.37 -11.77 -6.05
C ALA A 53 23.98 -11.04 -4.77
N ILE A 54 22.84 -10.35 -4.78
CA ILE A 54 22.29 -9.69 -3.58
C ILE A 54 22.01 -10.73 -2.48
N TYR A 55 21.32 -11.82 -2.81
CA TYR A 55 21.04 -12.90 -1.85
C TYR A 55 22.32 -13.57 -1.34
N ALA A 56 23.26 -13.88 -2.23
CA ALA A 56 24.56 -14.44 -1.87
C ALA A 56 25.28 -13.57 -0.84
N ARG A 57 25.28 -12.24 -1.08
CA ARG A 57 25.82 -11.24 -0.16
C ARG A 57 25.09 -11.23 1.18
N THR A 58 23.76 -11.19 1.17
CA THR A 58 22.93 -11.09 2.39
C THR A 58 23.05 -12.32 3.29
N TYR A 59 23.13 -13.52 2.71
CA TYR A 59 23.14 -14.78 3.45
C TYR A 59 24.53 -15.39 3.59
N CYS A 60 25.59 -14.69 3.17
CA CYS A 60 26.98 -15.15 3.20
C CYS A 60 27.16 -16.54 2.58
N VAL A 61 26.59 -16.75 1.39
CA VAL A 61 26.72 -17.99 0.61
C VAL A 61 27.29 -17.69 -0.77
N SER A 62 27.83 -18.70 -1.46
CA SER A 62 28.27 -18.56 -2.84
C SER A 62 27.10 -18.19 -3.76
N VAL A 63 27.40 -17.60 -4.92
CA VAL A 63 26.39 -17.34 -5.97
C VAL A 63 25.69 -18.63 -6.40
N GLU A 64 26.42 -19.75 -6.46
CA GLU A 64 25.86 -21.07 -6.80
C GLU A 64 24.87 -21.55 -5.75
N GLU A 65 25.21 -21.45 -4.46
CA GLU A 65 24.29 -21.82 -3.39
C GLU A 65 23.12 -20.84 -3.29
N ALA A 66 23.33 -19.55 -3.53
CA ALA A 66 22.24 -18.58 -3.62
C ALA A 66 21.27 -18.92 -4.76
N ASP A 67 21.76 -19.29 -5.94
CA ASP A 67 20.89 -19.73 -7.04
C ASP A 67 20.15 -21.01 -6.65
N ARG A 68 20.84 -22.03 -6.10
CA ARG A 68 20.21 -23.26 -5.62
C ARG A 68 19.09 -22.99 -4.62
N ARG A 69 19.33 -22.12 -3.64
CA ARG A 69 18.34 -21.70 -2.64
C ARG A 69 17.16 -20.98 -3.28
N PHE A 70 17.42 -20.05 -4.19
CA PHE A 70 16.36 -19.43 -4.98
C PHE A 70 15.53 -20.48 -5.71
N GLN A 71 16.12 -21.43 -6.45
CA GLN A 71 15.37 -22.48 -7.14
C GLN A 71 14.39 -23.19 -6.21
N ILE A 72 14.81 -23.49 -4.98
CA ILE A 72 13.99 -24.13 -3.95
C ILE A 72 12.83 -23.23 -3.49
N GLN A 73 13.09 -21.96 -3.17
CA GLN A 73 12.05 -21.02 -2.72
C GLN A 73 11.01 -20.76 -3.82
N LEU A 74 11.45 -20.76 -5.07
CA LEU A 74 10.58 -20.51 -6.22
C LEU A 74 9.74 -21.75 -6.59
N ARG A 75 10.13 -22.99 -6.24
CA ARG A 75 9.37 -24.22 -6.57
C ARG A 75 7.88 -24.16 -6.19
N GLY A 76 7.54 -23.65 -5.00
CA GLY A 76 6.15 -23.61 -4.51
C GLY A 76 5.38 -22.33 -4.80
N SER A 77 6.03 -21.31 -5.37
CA SER A 77 5.38 -20.04 -5.70
C SER A 77 5.21 -19.87 -7.21
N ILE A 78 6.21 -20.28 -8.00
CA ILE A 78 6.38 -19.86 -9.40
C ILE A 78 7.17 -20.85 -10.30
N GLY A 79 7.69 -21.95 -9.75
CA GLY A 79 8.54 -22.95 -10.42
C GLY A 79 10.05 -22.59 -10.46
N PRO A 80 10.96 -23.54 -10.80
CA PRO A 80 12.39 -23.28 -11.01
C PRO A 80 12.63 -22.23 -12.11
N ARG A 81 13.72 -21.46 -12.04
CA ARG A 81 14.12 -20.43 -13.01
C ARG A 81 14.42 -21.02 -14.40
N ASP A 82 14.73 -22.31 -14.50
CA ASP A 82 15.19 -23.02 -15.70
C ASP A 82 14.21 -24.08 -16.27
N GLU A 83 13.11 -24.43 -15.59
CA GLU A 83 12.13 -25.45 -16.05
C GLU A 83 10.76 -24.86 -16.50
N PRO A 84 10.09 -25.43 -17.53
CA PRO A 84 8.93 -24.81 -18.20
C PRO A 84 7.59 -25.17 -17.54
N GLY A 85 6.59 -24.32 -17.74
CA GLY A 85 5.17 -24.74 -17.73
C GLY A 85 4.54 -25.02 -16.37
N PRO A 86 3.26 -25.44 -16.32
CA PRO A 86 2.41 -25.44 -15.12
C PRO A 86 2.88 -26.45 -14.06
N ARG A 87 2.25 -26.46 -12.86
CA ARG A 87 2.39 -27.61 -11.92
C ARG A 87 2.26 -28.89 -12.76
N PRO A 88 3.29 -29.75 -12.81
CA PRO A 88 3.05 -31.12 -13.25
C PRO A 88 1.90 -31.66 -12.39
N GLN A 89 0.97 -32.44 -12.95
CA GLN A 89 0.30 -33.46 -12.16
C GLN A 89 1.39 -34.46 -11.76
N GLY A 90 2.19 -34.04 -10.79
CA GLY A 90 3.36 -34.70 -10.31
C GLY A 90 3.04 -35.48 -9.05
N PRO A 91 3.99 -36.30 -8.59
CA PRO A 91 3.92 -36.89 -7.26
C PRO A 91 3.71 -35.81 -6.18
N PRO A 92 3.23 -36.19 -4.98
CA PRO A 92 2.91 -35.27 -3.87
C PRO A 92 3.96 -34.21 -3.52
N ASP A 93 5.22 -34.42 -3.91
CA ASP A 93 6.41 -33.62 -3.66
C ASP A 93 6.88 -32.77 -4.86
N ALA A 94 6.02 -32.60 -5.87
CA ALA A 94 6.32 -31.73 -7.01
C ALA A 94 6.63 -30.28 -6.58
N ASP A 95 5.98 -29.79 -5.52
CA ASP A 95 6.27 -28.50 -4.90
C ASP A 95 5.80 -28.44 -3.42
N PRO A 96 6.37 -27.55 -2.58
CA PRO A 96 5.98 -27.46 -1.18
C PRO A 96 4.49 -27.15 -0.92
N GLY A 97 3.82 -26.39 -1.79
CA GLY A 97 2.40 -26.07 -1.65
C GLY A 97 1.50 -27.28 -1.87
N SER A 98 1.77 -28.07 -2.92
CA SER A 98 1.07 -29.34 -3.18
C SER A 98 1.21 -30.34 -2.02
N LEU A 99 2.43 -30.51 -1.51
CA LEU A 99 2.69 -31.39 -0.38
C LEU A 99 1.95 -30.91 0.88
N GLN A 100 1.97 -29.61 1.16
CA GLN A 100 1.26 -29.02 2.29
C GLN A 100 -0.26 -29.27 2.19
N GLY A 101 -0.87 -29.06 1.02
CA GLY A 101 -2.29 -29.34 0.80
C GLY A 101 -2.66 -30.80 1.08
N LEU A 102 -1.87 -31.74 0.53
CA LEU A 102 -2.10 -33.17 0.73
C LEU A 102 -1.95 -33.59 2.19
N LEU A 103 -0.89 -33.13 2.87
CA LEU A 103 -0.63 -33.49 4.26
C LEU A 103 -1.70 -32.94 5.21
N ARG A 104 -2.24 -31.75 4.93
CA ARG A 104 -3.39 -31.22 5.67
C ARG A 104 -4.63 -32.09 5.54
N GLU A 105 -4.88 -32.66 4.36
CA GLU A 105 -6.05 -33.52 4.12
C GLU A 105 -5.85 -34.93 4.71
N LYS A 106 -4.68 -35.53 4.52
CA LYS A 106 -4.43 -36.94 4.86
C LYS A 106 -3.90 -37.15 6.28
N GLU A 107 -3.23 -36.16 6.84
CA GLU A 107 -2.61 -36.24 8.17
C GLU A 107 -3.04 -35.09 9.11
N PRO A 108 -4.34 -34.69 9.16
CA PRO A 108 -4.79 -33.47 9.85
C PRO A 108 -4.43 -33.45 11.35
N ASP A 109 -4.48 -34.60 12.00
CA ASP A 109 -4.25 -34.73 13.45
C ASP A 109 -2.77 -34.65 13.83
N THR A 110 -1.86 -34.82 12.86
CA THR A 110 -0.42 -34.89 13.14
C THR A 110 0.40 -33.88 12.36
N PHE A 111 -0.07 -33.41 11.21
CA PHE A 111 0.64 -32.42 10.43
C PHE A 111 0.73 -31.09 11.19
N ALA A 112 1.95 -30.58 11.37
CA ALA A 112 2.27 -29.45 12.24
C ALA A 112 2.83 -28.23 11.50
N GLY A 113 2.89 -28.27 10.17
CA GLY A 113 3.32 -27.14 9.33
C GLY A 113 4.43 -27.48 8.35
N LEU A 114 4.72 -26.52 7.47
CA LEU A 114 5.77 -26.62 6.45
C LEU A 114 6.40 -25.24 6.23
N TRP A 115 7.74 -25.17 6.27
CA TRP A 115 8.48 -23.92 6.06
C TRP A 115 9.83 -24.14 5.39
N ILE A 116 10.42 -23.05 4.86
CA ILE A 116 11.80 -23.05 4.38
C ILE A 116 12.75 -22.96 5.58
N GLN A 117 13.54 -24.01 5.80
CA GLN A 117 14.58 -24.03 6.80
C GLN A 117 15.87 -23.47 6.20
N HIS A 118 16.47 -22.46 6.84
CA HIS A 118 17.76 -21.92 6.42
C HIS A 118 18.95 -22.63 7.10
N GLU A 119 18.82 -22.95 8.40
CA GLU A 119 19.85 -23.57 9.24
C GLU A 119 19.28 -24.68 10.14
N PRO A 120 20.05 -25.69 10.57
CA PRO A 120 21.45 -25.97 10.19
C PRO A 120 21.58 -26.56 8.78
N THR A 121 20.47 -27.00 8.18
CA THR A 121 20.43 -27.54 6.83
C THR A 121 19.38 -26.80 6.03
N TYR A 122 19.77 -26.30 4.86
CA TYR A 122 18.86 -25.62 3.97
C TYR A 122 17.93 -26.62 3.28
N GLY A 123 16.62 -26.44 3.41
CA GLY A 123 15.60 -27.32 2.83
C GLY A 123 14.19 -26.90 3.22
N ILE A 124 13.22 -27.79 2.97
CA ILE A 124 11.82 -27.59 3.33
C ILE A 124 11.54 -28.47 4.54
N ALA A 125 11.41 -27.86 5.72
CA ALA A 125 11.01 -28.59 6.92
C ALA A 125 9.54 -28.96 6.85
N VAL A 126 9.23 -30.24 7.07
CA VAL A 126 7.86 -30.77 7.11
C VAL A 126 7.63 -31.35 8.50
N ALA A 127 6.83 -30.64 9.30
CA ALA A 127 6.66 -30.95 10.70
C ALA A 127 5.46 -31.85 10.95
N PHE A 128 5.64 -32.81 11.85
CA PHE A 128 4.56 -33.61 12.42
C PHE A 128 4.66 -33.63 13.95
N THR A 129 3.54 -33.81 14.63
CA THR A 129 3.49 -33.91 16.10
C THR A 129 4.12 -35.20 16.63
N ARG A 130 4.26 -36.20 15.76
CA ARG A 130 4.89 -37.51 15.98
C ARG A 130 5.19 -38.21 14.65
N ASP A 131 6.09 -39.18 14.68
CA ASP A 131 6.39 -40.12 13.59
C ASP A 131 6.69 -39.44 12.24
N ALA A 132 7.35 -38.29 12.27
CA ALA A 132 7.57 -37.39 11.14
C ALA A 132 8.30 -38.07 9.97
N ALA A 133 9.41 -38.74 10.23
CA ALA A 133 10.20 -39.40 9.19
C ALA A 133 9.45 -40.55 8.53
N ALA A 134 8.77 -41.39 9.33
CA ALA A 134 7.99 -42.51 8.84
C ALA A 134 6.76 -42.02 8.04
N THR A 135 6.14 -40.93 8.50
CA THR A 135 4.99 -40.33 7.83
C THR A 135 5.40 -39.70 6.51
N LEU A 136 6.42 -38.83 6.51
CA LEU A 136 6.88 -38.12 5.32
C LEU A 136 7.35 -39.08 4.21
N ALA A 137 8.01 -40.18 4.57
CA ALA A 137 8.48 -41.20 3.63
C ALA A 137 7.36 -41.89 2.83
N ARG A 138 6.09 -41.76 3.27
CA ARG A 138 4.92 -42.24 2.50
C ARG A 138 4.54 -41.31 1.34
N TYR A 139 5.00 -40.06 1.39
CA TYR A 139 4.61 -38.99 0.47
C TYR A 139 5.76 -38.53 -0.43
N THR A 140 7.00 -38.58 0.05
CA THR A 140 8.17 -38.13 -0.70
C THR A 140 9.44 -38.90 -0.34
N SER A 141 10.36 -38.95 -1.30
CA SER A 141 11.75 -39.38 -1.09
C SER A 141 12.76 -38.30 -1.45
N ASP A 142 12.33 -37.08 -1.79
CA ASP A 142 13.24 -35.98 -2.15
C ASP A 142 13.93 -35.46 -0.87
N PRO A 143 15.28 -35.51 -0.80
CA PRO A 143 16.04 -35.08 0.38
C PRO A 143 15.91 -33.59 0.70
N ILE A 144 15.33 -32.78 -0.18
CA ILE A 144 14.99 -31.39 0.13
C ILE A 144 13.94 -31.28 1.24
N TYR A 145 13.04 -32.26 1.38
CA TYR A 145 12.01 -32.29 2.40
C TYR A 145 12.55 -32.96 3.64
N LEU A 146 12.71 -32.16 4.69
CA LEU A 146 13.33 -32.55 5.94
C LEU A 146 12.21 -32.89 6.94
N PRO A 147 12.08 -34.15 7.40
CA PRO A 147 11.09 -34.48 8.41
C PRO A 147 11.48 -33.84 9.76
N VAL A 148 10.52 -33.17 10.39
CA VAL A 148 10.72 -32.53 11.69
C VAL A 148 9.71 -33.08 12.70
N GLU A 149 10.23 -33.67 13.78
CA GLU A 149 9.43 -34.00 14.96
C GLU A 149 9.17 -32.72 15.76
N ARG A 150 7.91 -32.27 15.79
CA ARG A 150 7.50 -31.03 16.47
C ARG A 150 6.33 -31.35 17.43
N PRO A 151 6.61 -31.89 18.63
CA PRO A 151 5.57 -32.17 19.62
C PRO A 151 4.71 -30.93 19.94
N GLY A 152 3.44 -31.11 20.26
CA GLY A 152 2.50 -30.01 20.55
C GLY A 152 1.29 -30.00 19.60
N PRO A 153 0.64 -28.85 19.36
CA PRO A 153 -0.59 -28.76 18.59
C PRO A 153 -0.38 -28.98 17.08
N SER A 154 -1.24 -29.74 16.41
CA SER A 154 -1.29 -29.78 14.94
C SER A 154 -1.45 -28.37 14.34
N LEU A 155 -1.21 -28.24 13.04
CA LEU A 155 -1.35 -26.97 12.34
C LEU A 155 -2.77 -26.40 12.47
N ILE A 156 -3.78 -27.27 12.43
CA ILE A 156 -5.19 -26.92 12.58
C ILE A 156 -5.44 -26.38 14.00
N GLU A 157 -5.03 -27.12 15.03
CA GLU A 157 -5.19 -26.69 16.43
C GLU A 157 -4.47 -25.36 16.73
N LEU A 158 -3.30 -25.14 16.11
CA LEU A 158 -2.53 -23.91 16.27
C LEU A 158 -3.27 -22.70 15.69
N ARG A 159 -3.83 -22.83 14.47
CA ARG A 159 -4.57 -21.77 13.78
C ARG A 159 -5.93 -21.50 14.45
N ASP A 160 -6.66 -22.56 14.82
CA ASP A 160 -7.93 -22.44 15.54
C ASP A 160 -7.73 -21.75 16.89
N THR A 161 -6.63 -22.05 17.59
CA THR A 161 -6.29 -21.38 18.86
C THR A 161 -5.95 -19.90 18.65
N GLN A 162 -5.19 -19.56 17.60
CA GLN A 162 -4.91 -18.16 17.28
C GLN A 162 -6.21 -17.37 17.08
N ASP A 163 -7.12 -17.86 16.24
CA ASP A 163 -8.37 -17.18 15.91
C ASP A 163 -9.26 -17.01 17.15
N ARG A 164 -9.36 -18.07 17.97
CA ARG A 164 -10.09 -18.05 19.23
C ARG A 164 -9.53 -17.03 20.22
N ILE A 165 -8.23 -17.03 20.47
CA ILE A 165 -7.57 -16.09 21.39
C ILE A 165 -7.78 -14.65 20.92
N VAL A 166 -7.61 -14.37 19.61
CA VAL A 166 -7.85 -13.03 19.06
C VAL A 166 -9.28 -12.57 19.31
N ASN A 167 -10.27 -13.43 19.06
CA ASN A 167 -11.67 -13.10 19.30
C ASN A 167 -11.97 -12.87 20.79
N ASP A 168 -11.37 -13.66 21.69
CA ASP A 168 -11.50 -13.49 23.14
C ASP A 168 -10.88 -12.17 23.63
N LEU A 169 -9.68 -11.81 23.14
CA LEU A 169 -9.04 -10.54 23.50
C LEU A 169 -9.88 -9.34 23.08
N ILE A 170 -10.46 -9.37 21.86
CA ILE A 170 -11.37 -8.32 21.38
C ILE A 170 -12.61 -8.24 22.26
N ARG A 171 -13.27 -9.38 22.51
CA ARG A 171 -14.49 -9.47 23.32
C ARG A 171 -14.26 -8.95 24.76
N LEU A 172 -13.10 -9.21 25.34
CA LEU A 172 -12.73 -8.81 26.70
C LEU A 172 -12.08 -7.42 26.77
N GLY A 173 -11.87 -6.76 25.62
CA GLY A 173 -11.30 -5.41 25.56
C GLY A 173 -9.82 -5.32 25.92
N PHE A 174 -9.06 -6.40 25.75
CA PHE A 174 -7.62 -6.40 26.00
C PHE A 174 -6.84 -5.84 24.80
N ALA A 175 -5.82 -5.01 25.08
CA ALA A 175 -5.04 -4.34 24.05
C ALA A 175 -3.85 -5.20 23.57
N TRP A 176 -3.71 -5.36 22.25
CA TRP A 176 -2.64 -6.14 21.61
C TRP A 176 -2.22 -5.51 20.27
N HIS A 177 -1.05 -5.90 19.76
CA HIS A 177 -0.44 -5.38 18.53
C HIS A 177 -0.37 -6.42 17.42
N GLY A 178 -0.09 -7.67 17.77
CA GLY A 178 0.10 -8.76 16.83
C GLY A 178 -0.32 -10.10 17.43
N ALA A 179 -0.75 -11.01 16.56
CA ALA A 179 -1.01 -12.40 16.88
C ALA A 179 -0.48 -13.25 15.74
N GLY A 180 0.35 -14.24 16.05
CA GLY A 180 0.99 -15.08 15.04
C GLY A 180 1.22 -16.50 15.53
N ALA A 181 0.70 -17.46 14.79
CA ALA A 181 1.02 -18.86 14.91
C ALA A 181 2.39 -19.13 14.25
N SER A 182 3.34 -19.62 15.04
CA SER A 182 4.65 -20.07 14.55
C SER A 182 4.62 -21.58 14.35
N GLU A 183 4.61 -22.02 13.09
CA GLU A 183 4.68 -23.43 12.72
C GLU A 183 5.99 -24.06 13.21
N MET A 184 7.09 -23.30 13.17
CA MET A 184 8.43 -23.74 13.59
C MET A 184 8.50 -24.11 15.07
N THR A 185 7.91 -23.29 15.94
CA THR A 185 7.97 -23.49 17.40
C THR A 185 6.72 -24.14 17.97
N GLY A 186 5.64 -24.24 17.18
CA GLY A 186 4.36 -24.76 17.61
C GLY A 186 3.66 -23.89 18.65
N THR A 187 3.87 -22.58 18.59
CA THR A 187 3.34 -21.61 19.55
C THR A 187 2.47 -20.56 18.88
N VAL A 188 1.45 -20.09 19.59
CA VAL A 188 0.71 -18.88 19.23
C VAL A 188 1.28 -17.73 20.04
N GLU A 189 1.92 -16.79 19.37
CA GLU A 189 2.52 -15.62 20.01
C GLU A 189 1.57 -14.44 19.91
N ILE A 190 1.29 -13.79 21.05
CA ILE A 190 0.46 -12.60 21.14
C ILE A 190 1.32 -11.45 21.65
N ASP A 191 1.59 -10.47 20.80
CA ASP A 191 2.29 -9.25 21.17
C ASP A 191 1.30 -8.29 21.84
N LEU A 192 1.48 -8.06 23.14
CA LEU A 192 0.57 -7.25 23.93
C LEU A 192 0.93 -5.77 23.89
N ALA A 193 -0.09 -4.92 23.97
CA ALA A 193 0.03 -3.46 24.13
C ALA A 193 -0.05 -3.04 25.62
N GLN A 194 -0.09 -4.04 26.51
CA GLN A 194 -0.33 -3.93 27.95
C GLN A 194 0.36 -5.09 28.68
N GLU A 195 0.30 -5.08 30.02
CA GLU A 195 0.76 -6.19 30.85
C GLU A 195 -0.14 -7.43 30.67
N ALA A 196 0.43 -8.63 30.78
CA ALA A 196 -0.30 -9.89 30.63
C ALA A 196 -1.09 -10.29 31.87
N ALA A 197 -0.80 -9.71 33.04
CA ALA A 197 -1.41 -10.11 34.31
C ALA A 197 -2.96 -10.06 34.30
N PRO A 198 -3.63 -9.02 33.75
CA PRO A 198 -5.09 -9.01 33.62
C PRO A 198 -5.65 -10.15 32.75
N ILE A 199 -4.92 -10.54 31.69
CA ILE A 199 -5.30 -11.62 30.77
C ILE A 199 -5.15 -12.96 31.48
N ARG A 200 -4.05 -13.19 32.19
CA ARG A 200 -3.84 -14.41 33.00
C ARG A 200 -4.92 -14.55 34.08
N ALA A 201 -5.27 -13.46 34.76
CA ALA A 201 -6.34 -13.46 35.74
C ALA A 201 -7.71 -13.77 35.12
N ALA A 202 -7.99 -13.30 33.90
CA ALA A 202 -9.20 -13.66 33.17
C ALA A 202 -9.21 -15.15 32.78
N ALA A 203 -8.06 -15.72 32.41
CA ALA A 203 -7.93 -17.14 32.13
C ALA A 203 -8.16 -18.00 33.39
N GLU A 204 -7.63 -17.58 34.54
CA GLU A 204 -7.89 -18.22 35.83
C GLU A 204 -9.37 -18.19 36.24
N ARG A 205 -10.10 -17.16 35.83
CA ARG A 205 -11.56 -17.06 36.00
C ARG A 205 -12.36 -17.87 34.97
N GLY A 206 -11.70 -18.50 34.00
CA GLY A 206 -12.35 -19.25 32.93
C GLY A 206 -13.04 -18.37 31.87
N GLU A 207 -12.68 -17.08 31.79
CA GLU A 207 -13.25 -16.14 30.81
C GLU A 207 -12.64 -16.27 29.42
N LEU A 208 -11.46 -16.89 29.34
CA LEU A 208 -10.77 -17.34 28.14
C LEU A 208 -9.99 -18.61 28.46
N ASP A 209 -9.78 -19.45 27.45
CA ASP A 209 -8.89 -20.60 27.57
C ASP A 209 -7.52 -20.24 26.99
N LEU A 210 -6.47 -20.38 27.80
CA LEU A 210 -5.10 -20.02 27.45
C LEU A 210 -4.19 -21.27 27.52
N PRO A 211 -4.11 -22.06 26.42
CA PRO A 211 -3.21 -23.21 26.35
C PRO A 211 -1.74 -22.84 26.62
N ASN A 212 -0.95 -23.81 27.07
CA ASN A 212 0.47 -23.60 27.41
C ASN A 212 1.36 -23.23 26.21
N TYR A 213 0.91 -23.50 24.98
CA TYR A 213 1.58 -23.09 23.75
C TYR A 213 1.16 -21.69 23.27
N VAL A 214 0.33 -20.97 24.04
CA VAL A 214 0.06 -19.54 23.82
C VAL A 214 1.05 -18.71 24.63
N ILE A 215 1.88 -17.93 23.94
CA ILE A 215 2.92 -17.10 24.51
C ILE A 215 2.48 -15.64 24.46
N LEU A 216 2.21 -15.08 25.63
CA LEU A 216 1.93 -13.66 25.79
C LEU A 216 3.26 -12.89 25.86
N LYS A 217 3.57 -12.13 24.80
CA LYS A 217 4.75 -11.27 24.71
C LYS A 217 4.40 -9.89 25.23
N GLU A 218 4.82 -9.62 26.45
CA GLU A 218 4.66 -8.30 27.06
C GLU A 218 5.61 -7.29 26.43
N PRO A 219 5.21 -6.01 26.35
CA PRO A 219 6.11 -4.98 25.88
C PRO A 219 7.24 -4.80 26.92
N PRO A 220 8.51 -4.69 26.48
CA PRO A 220 9.65 -4.64 27.40
C PRO A 220 9.54 -3.46 28.35
N ALA A 221 9.89 -3.63 29.62
CA ALA A 221 9.86 -2.54 30.60
C ALA A 221 10.69 -1.33 30.10
N PHE A 222 10.24 -0.12 30.43
CA PHE A 222 11.02 1.07 30.10
C PHE A 222 12.37 1.03 30.83
N PRO A 223 13.49 1.34 30.16
CA PRO A 223 14.82 1.29 30.78
C PRO A 223 15.00 2.34 31.87
N LEU A 224 14.20 3.41 31.85
CA LEU A 224 14.20 4.45 32.86
C LEU A 224 12.87 4.51 33.61
N ALA A 225 12.95 4.72 34.92
CA ALA A 225 11.78 5.01 35.74
C ALA A 225 11.25 6.43 35.46
N PRO A 226 9.94 6.67 35.58
CA PRO A 226 9.38 8.01 35.46
C PRO A 226 9.96 8.96 36.51
N PRO A 227 10.27 10.22 36.15
CA PRO A 227 10.74 11.22 37.10
C PRO A 227 9.73 11.41 38.26
N PRO A 228 10.20 11.63 39.49
CA PRO A 228 9.29 11.88 40.61
C PRO A 228 8.57 13.21 40.43
N LYS A 229 7.24 13.21 40.59
CA LYS A 229 6.42 14.43 40.62
C LYS A 229 6.47 15.05 42.02
N PRO A 230 6.97 16.28 42.21
CA PRO A 230 6.92 16.95 43.51
C PRO A 230 5.47 17.10 43.99
N ALA A 231 5.23 16.79 45.27
CA ALA A 231 3.90 16.85 45.84
C ALA A 231 3.33 18.28 45.80
N GLY A 232 2.09 18.43 45.31
CA GLY A 232 1.42 19.72 45.21
C GLY A 232 1.87 20.61 44.04
N ASP A 233 2.70 20.10 43.13
CA ASP A 233 3.09 20.86 41.93
C ASP A 233 1.92 21.00 40.96
N THR A 234 1.51 22.26 40.74
CA THR A 234 0.36 22.64 39.90
C THR A 234 0.78 23.25 38.55
N ARG A 235 2.08 23.28 38.21
CA ARG A 235 2.57 23.90 36.96
C ARG A 235 1.96 23.27 35.70
N VAL A 236 1.60 21.99 35.78
CA VAL A 236 0.90 21.26 34.72
C VAL A 236 -0.37 20.63 35.31
N THR A 237 -1.53 21.02 34.79
CA THR A 237 -2.85 20.57 35.26
C THR A 237 -3.14 19.14 34.81
N GLY A 238 -2.79 18.81 33.57
CA GLY A 238 -2.95 17.49 32.98
C GLY A 238 -1.80 17.16 32.03
N PHE A 239 -1.48 15.88 31.91
CA PHE A 239 -0.51 15.34 30.95
C PHE A 239 -1.21 14.29 30.09
N PRO A 240 -1.94 14.72 29.04
CA PRO A 240 -2.74 13.83 28.21
C PRO A 240 -1.87 12.75 27.56
N GLN A 241 -2.23 11.48 27.73
CA GLN A 241 -1.47 10.34 27.20
C GLN A 241 -2.35 9.34 26.47
N PHE A 242 -1.71 8.54 25.61
CA PHE A 242 -2.29 7.31 25.11
C PHE A 242 -2.63 6.38 26.30
N PRO A 243 -3.76 5.67 26.24
CA PRO A 243 -4.18 4.76 27.31
C PRO A 243 -3.27 3.52 27.38
N ASN A 244 -2.81 3.03 26.22
CA ASN A 244 -2.03 1.82 26.06
C ASN A 244 -0.66 2.12 25.48
N ARG A 245 0.29 1.19 25.62
CA ARG A 245 1.58 1.29 24.95
C ARG A 245 1.37 1.09 23.46
N THR A 246 2.16 1.82 22.69
CA THR A 246 2.06 1.76 21.24
C THR A 246 3.43 1.66 20.56
N ASP A 247 4.49 1.69 21.34
CA ASP A 247 5.89 1.64 20.95
C ASP A 247 6.37 0.28 20.38
N GLY A 248 5.54 -0.76 20.36
CA GLY A 248 5.87 -2.11 19.85
C GLY A 248 5.18 -2.53 18.54
N GLY A 249 4.34 -1.68 17.94
CA GLY A 249 3.72 -2.00 16.64
C GLY A 249 4.69 -1.84 15.45
N ILE A 250 4.32 -2.34 14.27
CA ILE A 250 5.01 -2.06 12.99
C ILE A 250 4.98 -0.54 12.75
N ARG A 251 6.06 0.18 13.06
CA ARG A 251 6.00 1.64 13.29
C ARG A 251 7.15 2.47 12.71
N THR A 252 7.55 2.13 11.51
CA THR A 252 8.21 3.06 10.60
C THR A 252 7.89 2.67 9.17
N LEU A 253 6.73 3.07 8.66
CA LEU A 253 6.63 3.33 7.23
C LEU A 253 7.10 4.77 7.01
N VAL A 254 8.01 4.91 6.05
CA VAL A 254 8.67 6.15 5.66
C VAL A 254 7.68 7.01 4.89
N GLY A 255 7.69 8.34 5.06
CA GLY A 255 6.95 9.23 4.18
C GLY A 255 6.29 10.48 4.79
N VAL A 256 6.43 10.74 6.10
CA VAL A 256 6.01 12.03 6.68
C VAL A 256 7.24 12.85 7.04
N PRO A 257 7.37 14.09 6.56
CA PRO A 257 8.49 14.96 6.92
C PRO A 257 8.44 15.32 8.41
N ASP A 258 9.62 15.45 9.01
CA ASP A 258 9.78 16.00 10.35
C ASP A 258 9.18 17.43 10.41
N VAL A 259 8.41 17.75 11.46
CA VAL A 259 7.67 19.01 11.54
C VAL A 259 8.27 19.90 12.64
N PRO A 260 8.91 21.04 12.31
CA PRO A 260 9.30 22.02 13.29
C PRO A 260 8.09 22.56 14.05
N ALA A 261 8.25 22.75 15.36
CA ALA A 261 7.19 23.25 16.23
C ALA A 261 7.75 24.07 17.40
N ARG A 262 6.86 24.75 18.11
CA ARG A 262 7.11 25.30 19.46
C ARG A 262 6.29 24.54 20.48
N LEU A 263 6.94 24.07 21.54
CA LEU A 263 6.28 23.55 22.73
C LEU A 263 6.13 24.71 23.72
N GLU A 264 4.91 24.99 24.17
CA GLU A 264 4.61 26.12 25.06
C GLU A 264 3.79 25.65 26.25
N LEU A 265 4.07 26.18 27.43
CA LEU A 265 3.22 25.99 28.60
C LEU A 265 2.16 27.10 28.61
N ARG A 266 0.93 26.76 28.22
CA ARG A 266 -0.20 27.71 28.18
C ARG A 266 -1.39 27.13 28.96
N ASP A 267 -1.94 27.93 29.87
CA ASP A 267 -3.03 27.54 30.78
C ASP A 267 -2.72 26.23 31.54
N ASN A 268 -1.46 26.07 31.94
CA ASN A 268 -0.94 24.88 32.63
C ASN A 268 -1.10 23.57 31.82
N CYS A 269 -1.26 23.67 30.49
CA CYS A 269 -1.24 22.56 29.55
C CYS A 269 -0.07 22.74 28.57
N LEU A 270 0.46 21.64 28.05
CA LEU A 270 1.52 21.66 27.04
C LEU A 270 0.91 21.77 25.64
N TRP A 271 1.06 22.94 25.02
CA TRP A 271 0.58 23.25 23.68
C TRP A 271 1.69 23.10 22.66
N LEU A 272 1.35 22.54 21.50
CA LEU A 272 2.19 22.49 20.32
C LEU A 272 1.70 23.51 19.30
N TYR A 273 2.65 24.21 18.72
CA TYR A 273 2.48 25.11 17.58
C TYR A 273 3.33 24.58 16.43
N PRO A 274 2.87 23.58 15.67
CA PRO A 274 3.59 23.07 14.51
C PRO A 274 3.53 24.05 13.34
N GLU A 275 4.59 24.12 12.54
CA GLU A 275 4.57 24.93 11.32
C GLU A 275 3.51 24.43 10.34
N GLY A 276 2.61 25.32 9.89
CA GLY A 276 1.53 24.97 8.95
C GLY A 276 0.30 24.29 9.57
N GLU A 277 0.27 24.07 10.88
CA GLU A 277 -0.88 23.50 11.60
C GLU A 277 -1.45 24.46 12.66
N GLU A 278 -2.75 24.32 12.97
CA GLU A 278 -3.37 25.03 14.10
C GLU A 278 -2.81 24.54 15.45
N PRO A 279 -2.63 25.42 16.46
CA PRO A 279 -2.13 25.02 17.77
C PRO A 279 -3.06 24.06 18.50
N LYS A 280 -2.50 23.01 19.11
CA LYS A 280 -3.25 21.94 19.80
C LYS A 280 -2.51 21.44 21.04
N ILE A 281 -3.22 20.82 21.98
CA ILE A 281 -2.63 20.22 23.18
C ILE A 281 -1.91 18.92 22.80
N ALA A 282 -0.68 18.72 23.29
CA ALA A 282 0.05 17.48 23.03
C ALA A 282 -0.59 16.27 23.72
N VAL A 283 -0.73 15.16 22.99
CA VAL A 283 -1.02 13.83 23.54
C VAL A 283 0.22 12.96 23.40
N TRP A 284 0.71 12.47 24.53
CA TRP A 284 2.01 11.83 24.64
C TRP A 284 1.93 10.31 24.71
N GLU A 285 2.93 9.65 24.15
CA GLU A 285 3.13 8.21 24.32
C GLU A 285 3.36 7.81 25.78
N ARG A 286 3.11 6.53 26.10
CA ARG A 286 3.37 5.97 27.43
C ARG A 286 4.86 6.01 27.82
N HIS A 287 5.76 6.06 26.85
CA HIS A 287 7.19 6.18 27.09
C HIS A 287 7.64 7.63 27.33
N MET A 288 6.76 8.61 27.22
CA MET A 288 7.04 10.01 27.54
C MET A 288 6.52 10.31 28.94
N ALA A 289 7.31 10.98 29.76
CA ALA A 289 6.94 11.34 31.12
C ALA A 289 7.18 12.82 31.40
N LEU A 290 6.28 13.41 32.17
CA LEU A 290 6.45 14.75 32.69
C LEU A 290 7.61 14.78 33.71
N ASP A 291 8.52 15.72 33.54
CA ASP A 291 9.63 15.97 34.46
C ASP A 291 9.51 17.37 35.06
N LEU A 292 9.21 17.40 36.36
CA LEU A 292 9.05 18.60 37.18
C LEU A 292 10.17 18.74 38.22
N THR A 293 11.24 17.95 38.12
CA THR A 293 12.32 17.93 39.12
C THR A 293 13.08 19.27 39.18
N ASP A 294 13.12 20.01 38.07
CA ASP A 294 13.59 21.40 38.05
C ASP A 294 12.46 22.34 38.50
N PRO A 295 12.65 23.14 39.57
CA PRO A 295 11.59 24.01 40.09
C PRO A 295 11.27 25.20 39.15
N GLN A 296 12.13 25.52 38.19
CA GLN A 296 11.95 26.65 37.27
C GLN A 296 11.53 26.24 35.86
N ARG A 297 11.57 24.94 35.54
CA ARG A 297 11.29 24.45 34.19
C ARG A 297 10.32 23.28 34.21
N VAL A 298 9.50 23.21 33.16
CA VAL A 298 8.69 22.04 32.84
C VAL A 298 9.38 21.32 31.69
N ALA A 299 9.58 20.02 31.81
CA ALA A 299 10.17 19.21 30.75
C ALA A 299 9.36 17.94 30.50
N VAL A 300 9.57 17.35 29.33
CA VAL A 300 9.09 16.02 28.98
C VAL A 300 10.31 15.16 28.68
N THR A 301 10.36 13.98 29.29
CA THR A 301 11.49 13.06 29.19
C THR A 301 11.05 11.78 28.50
N SER A 302 11.86 11.29 27.56
CA SER A 302 11.71 9.94 27.02
C SER A 302 12.26 8.92 28.02
N LEU A 303 11.44 7.96 28.43
CA LEU A 303 11.84 6.86 29.32
C LEU A 303 12.72 5.81 28.61
N PHE A 304 12.87 5.89 27.29
CA PHE A 304 13.80 5.05 26.53
C PHE A 304 15.23 5.60 26.55
N SER A 305 15.39 6.90 26.26
CA SER A 305 16.71 7.51 26.05
C SER A 305 17.14 8.47 27.15
N GLY A 306 16.20 8.93 27.99
CA GLY A 306 16.42 10.01 28.94
C GLY A 306 16.50 11.39 28.28
N ALA A 307 16.29 11.48 26.96
CA ALA A 307 16.26 12.75 26.25
C ALA A 307 15.13 13.64 26.78
N LYS A 308 15.42 14.94 26.92
CA LYS A 308 14.49 15.93 27.49
C LYS A 308 14.19 17.02 26.47
N VAL A 309 12.92 17.41 26.42
CA VAL A 309 12.48 18.64 25.78
C VAL A 309 11.83 19.54 26.83
N TYR A 310 12.04 20.84 26.71
CA TYR A 310 11.55 21.81 27.68
C TYR A 310 10.33 22.53 27.14
N ALA A 311 9.38 22.85 28.00
CA ALA A 311 8.35 23.83 27.67
C ALA A 311 9.01 25.17 27.30
N ASP A 312 8.28 25.95 26.49
CA ASP A 312 8.69 27.25 25.96
C ASP A 312 9.95 27.19 25.09
N SER A 313 10.13 26.09 24.34
CA SER A 313 11.28 25.87 23.46
C SER A 313 10.87 25.44 22.05
N ARG A 314 11.81 25.62 21.09
CA ARG A 314 11.67 25.08 19.73
C ARG A 314 12.01 23.59 19.71
N VAL A 315 11.13 22.81 19.09
CA VAL A 315 11.20 21.36 19.00
C VAL A 315 10.94 20.91 17.58
N VAL A 316 11.22 19.64 17.30
CA VAL A 316 10.86 18.98 16.04
C VAL A 316 10.06 17.73 16.38
N LEU A 317 8.89 17.60 15.76
CA LEU A 317 8.04 16.42 15.84
C LEU A 317 8.49 15.41 14.79
N THR A 318 8.64 14.16 15.18
CA THR A 318 9.16 13.09 14.30
C THR A 318 8.31 11.83 14.43
N GLY A 319 8.42 10.93 13.44
CA GLY A 319 7.90 9.56 13.53
C GLY A 319 6.38 9.40 13.37
N LEU A 320 5.70 10.35 12.71
CA LEU A 320 4.29 10.21 12.37
C LEU A 320 4.10 9.42 11.08
N GLN A 321 3.02 8.64 11.00
CA GLN A 321 2.54 8.03 9.76
C GLN A 321 1.60 8.97 9.00
N PRO A 322 1.44 8.82 7.67
CA PRO A 322 0.45 9.60 6.91
C PRO A 322 -0.95 9.45 7.52
N GLY A 323 -1.60 10.57 7.82
CA GLY A 323 -2.93 10.59 8.46
C GLY A 323 -2.93 10.41 9.99
N GLU A 324 -1.78 10.19 10.63
CA GLU A 324 -1.68 9.92 12.07
C GLU A 324 -1.65 11.20 12.92
N VAL A 325 -2.64 12.08 12.74
CA VAL A 325 -2.82 13.29 13.56
C VAL A 325 -3.99 13.16 14.54
N THR A 326 -4.85 12.16 14.32
CA THR A 326 -6.04 11.92 15.12
C THR A 326 -5.66 11.27 16.45
N PRO A 327 -6.02 11.88 17.60
CA PRO A 327 -5.77 11.30 18.92
C PRO A 327 -6.63 10.04 19.14
N PRO A 328 -6.24 9.14 20.06
CA PRO A 328 -7.10 8.03 20.46
C PRO A 328 -8.40 8.57 21.09
N GLU A 329 -9.50 7.83 20.93
CA GLU A 329 -10.81 8.23 21.49
C GLU A 329 -10.79 8.34 23.02
N ASN A 330 -9.95 7.53 23.67
CA ASN A 330 -9.82 7.43 25.12
C ASN A 330 -8.45 7.92 25.60
N VAL A 331 -8.26 9.25 25.63
CA VAL A 331 -7.07 9.89 26.23
C VAL A 331 -7.15 9.84 27.75
N VAL A 332 -6.04 9.49 28.41
CA VAL A 332 -5.91 9.46 29.88
C VAL A 332 -5.04 10.60 30.40
N GLY A 333 -5.15 10.96 31.68
CA GLY A 333 -4.32 12.02 32.29
C GLY A 333 -4.61 13.42 31.75
N ASN A 334 -5.81 13.64 31.18
CA ASN A 334 -6.20 14.88 30.54
C ASN A 334 -6.96 15.84 31.46
N GLU A 335 -6.80 15.71 32.78
CA GLU A 335 -7.49 16.55 33.74
C GLU A 335 -7.23 18.04 33.45
N GLY A 336 -8.29 18.81 33.15
CA GLY A 336 -8.19 20.23 32.81
C GLY A 336 -7.61 20.55 31.42
N CYS A 337 -7.08 19.56 30.68
CA CYS A 337 -6.50 19.73 29.34
C CYS A 337 -7.31 18.93 28.31
N LEU A 338 -8.53 19.41 27.97
CA LEU A 338 -9.56 18.65 27.24
C LEU A 338 -9.46 18.66 25.69
N GLY A 339 -8.34 19.13 25.14
CA GLY A 339 -8.12 19.23 23.70
C GLY A 339 -8.58 20.56 23.09
N PRO A 340 -8.53 20.72 21.75
CA PRO A 340 -8.18 19.71 20.74
C PRO A 340 -6.74 19.20 20.87
N TYR A 341 -6.52 17.93 20.52
CA TYR A 341 -5.23 17.26 20.70
C TYR A 341 -4.41 17.10 19.43
N ARG A 342 -3.09 17.00 19.59
CA ARG A 342 -2.12 16.61 18.57
C ARG A 342 -1.27 15.44 19.08
N VAL A 343 -1.25 14.36 18.30
CA VAL A 343 -0.42 13.17 18.60
C VAL A 343 1.07 13.52 18.53
N VAL A 344 1.83 13.05 19.52
CA VAL A 344 3.30 13.13 19.54
C VAL A 344 3.88 11.72 19.60
N ARG A 345 4.47 11.25 18.50
CA ARG A 345 5.21 9.97 18.43
C ARG A 345 6.68 10.14 18.81
N GLY A 346 7.32 11.17 18.27
CA GLY A 346 8.68 11.58 18.60
C GLY A 346 8.77 13.08 18.75
N ILE A 347 9.64 13.53 19.65
CA ILE A 347 9.93 14.95 19.87
C ILE A 347 11.39 15.10 20.28
N GLN A 348 12.05 16.11 19.76
CA GLN A 348 13.43 16.43 20.12
C GLN A 348 13.71 17.94 20.04
N PRO A 349 14.76 18.44 20.72
CA PRO A 349 15.15 19.85 20.61
C PRO A 349 15.53 20.21 19.16
N TYR A 350 15.04 21.33 18.66
CA TYR A 350 15.29 21.77 17.28
C TYR A 350 16.78 21.87 16.95
N GLU A 351 17.59 22.44 17.85
CA GLU A 351 19.03 22.62 17.64
C GLU A 351 19.78 21.30 17.49
N GLN A 352 19.38 20.26 18.23
CA GLN A 352 20.01 18.94 18.14
C GLN A 352 19.66 18.26 16.83
N TRP A 353 18.38 18.30 16.44
CA TRP A 353 17.93 17.82 15.14
C TRP A 353 18.62 18.56 14.00
N ALA A 354 18.68 19.89 14.04
CA ALA A 354 19.29 20.71 12.99
C ALA A 354 20.80 20.42 12.84
N ALA A 355 21.52 20.24 13.96
CA ALA A 355 22.93 19.86 13.94
C ALA A 355 23.14 18.45 13.35
N ALA A 356 22.31 17.48 13.74
CA ALA A 356 22.37 16.11 13.21
C ALA A 356 22.03 16.05 11.72
N ALA A 357 20.98 16.77 11.30
CA ALA A 357 20.56 16.88 9.90
C ALA A 357 21.68 17.50 9.04
N ARG A 358 22.29 18.60 9.53
CA ARG A 358 23.44 19.23 8.88
C ARG A 358 24.63 18.28 8.73
N GLU A 359 25.00 17.58 9.80
CA GLU A 359 26.14 16.65 9.75
C GLU A 359 25.87 15.48 8.79
N SER A 360 24.66 14.92 8.81
CA SER A 360 24.24 13.87 7.88
C SER A 360 24.36 14.33 6.42
N ALA A 361 23.84 15.53 6.12
CA ALA A 361 23.89 16.11 4.78
C ALA A 361 25.31 16.39 4.29
N ILE A 362 26.21 16.83 5.18
CA ILE A 362 27.64 17.03 4.87
C ILE A 362 28.35 15.69 4.67
N SER A 363 28.07 14.69 5.50
CA SER A 363 28.68 13.36 5.39
C SER A 363 28.32 12.67 4.08
N MET A 364 27.06 12.77 3.64
CA MET A 364 26.62 12.26 2.34
C MET A 364 27.41 12.92 1.19
N ARG A 365 27.47 14.25 1.16
CA ARG A 365 28.23 15.01 0.16
C ARG A 365 29.73 14.73 0.21
N GLN A 366 30.27 14.45 1.39
CA GLN A 366 31.69 14.11 1.53
C GLN A 366 32.03 12.81 0.80
N ASN A 367 31.13 11.82 0.80
CA ASN A 367 31.31 10.58 0.07
C ASN A 367 31.33 10.81 -1.45
N GLU A 368 30.52 11.75 -1.94
CA GLU A 368 30.43 12.09 -3.37
C GLU A 368 31.61 12.98 -3.83
N LEU A 369 31.97 13.99 -3.05
CA LEU A 369 32.95 15.01 -3.41
C LEU A 369 34.38 14.67 -2.97
N GLY A 370 34.56 13.60 -2.18
CA GLY A 370 35.87 13.13 -1.68
C GLY A 370 36.58 14.08 -0.71
N SER A 371 35.91 15.16 -0.27
CA SER A 371 36.49 16.17 0.62
C SER A 371 35.44 16.80 1.52
N ARG A 372 35.69 16.80 2.83
CA ARG A 372 34.81 17.44 3.82
C ARG A 372 34.72 18.96 3.61
N ALA A 373 35.81 19.60 3.20
CA ALA A 373 35.82 21.04 2.94
C ALA A 373 34.97 21.40 1.71
N ALA A 374 35.02 20.57 0.66
CA ALA A 374 34.15 20.73 -0.51
C ALA A 374 32.68 20.48 -0.14
N ALA A 375 32.40 19.43 0.65
CA ALA A 375 31.06 19.10 1.13
C ALA A 375 30.43 20.20 2.00
N ILE A 376 31.22 20.86 2.87
CA ILE A 376 30.74 22.00 3.67
C ILE A 376 30.42 23.19 2.76
N ALA A 377 31.30 23.54 1.83
CA ALA A 377 31.10 24.68 0.94
C ALA A 377 29.88 24.46 0.02
N ASP A 378 29.71 23.24 -0.49
CA ASP A 378 28.57 22.83 -1.30
C ASP A 378 27.26 22.89 -0.50
N TYR A 379 27.24 22.30 0.70
CA TYR A 379 26.10 22.39 1.62
C TYR A 379 25.74 23.84 1.97
N GLU A 380 26.71 24.70 2.25
CA GLU A 380 26.46 26.11 2.57
C GLU A 380 25.90 26.89 1.37
N ALA A 381 26.36 26.59 0.15
CA ALA A 381 25.83 27.16 -1.07
C ALA A 381 24.37 26.72 -1.32
N ASP A 382 24.07 25.44 -1.09
CA ASP A 382 22.72 24.90 -1.17
C ASP A 382 21.81 25.53 -0.12
N MET A 383 22.24 25.65 1.14
CA MET A 383 21.43 26.27 2.19
C MET A 383 21.17 27.75 1.95
N ALA A 384 22.12 28.49 1.38
CA ALA A 384 21.90 29.86 0.94
C ALA A 384 20.82 29.91 -0.16
N ARG A 385 20.89 28.99 -1.14
CA ARG A 385 19.87 28.86 -2.20
C ARG A 385 18.51 28.44 -1.65
N VAL A 386 18.45 27.53 -0.68
CA VAL A 386 17.22 27.13 0.02
C VAL A 386 16.57 28.33 0.71
N ALA A 387 17.36 29.20 1.35
CA ALA A 387 16.83 30.42 1.96
C ALA A 387 16.20 31.36 0.91
N GLU A 388 16.86 31.52 -0.25
CA GLU A 388 16.30 32.28 -1.38
C GLU A 388 15.02 31.64 -1.95
N LEU A 389 14.99 30.31 -2.11
CA LEU A 389 13.84 29.56 -2.59
C LEU A 389 12.65 29.65 -1.61
N LYS A 390 12.89 29.60 -0.30
CA LYS A 390 11.85 29.76 0.74
C LYS A 390 11.29 31.18 0.73
N ALA A 391 12.15 32.19 0.67
CA ALA A 391 11.71 33.59 0.59
C ALA A 391 10.90 33.85 -0.71
N TRP A 392 11.35 33.29 -1.84
CA TRP A 392 10.62 33.34 -3.10
C TRP A 392 9.26 32.63 -3.02
N ARG A 393 9.21 31.41 -2.48
CA ARG A 393 7.97 30.67 -2.24
C ARG A 393 7.00 31.53 -1.44
N ASP A 394 7.43 32.06 -0.29
CA ASP A 394 6.54 32.79 0.62
C ASP A 394 5.96 34.04 -0.07
N GLY A 395 6.78 34.76 -0.84
CA GLY A 395 6.34 35.90 -1.65
C GLY A 395 5.35 35.51 -2.75
N VAL A 396 5.67 34.49 -3.56
CA VAL A 396 4.82 34.06 -4.68
C VAL A 396 3.52 33.43 -4.20
N MET A 397 3.54 32.64 -3.13
CA MET A 397 2.34 32.05 -2.55
C MET A 397 1.38 33.13 -2.00
N LEU A 398 1.91 34.26 -1.53
CA LEU A 398 1.13 35.41 -1.08
C LEU A 398 0.58 36.23 -2.26
N GLU A 399 1.39 36.53 -3.27
CA GLU A 399 1.02 37.42 -4.38
C GLU A 399 0.24 36.72 -5.49
N ARG A 400 0.54 35.45 -5.75
CA ARG A 400 0.10 34.68 -6.93
C ARG A 400 -0.62 33.39 -6.59
N GLY A 401 -1.25 33.33 -5.41
CA GLY A 401 -2.13 32.22 -5.03
C GLY A 401 -3.33 32.01 -5.97
N ASP A 402 -3.61 32.97 -6.88
CA ASP A 402 -4.60 32.82 -7.95
C ASP A 402 -4.20 31.77 -9.00
N VAL A 403 -2.90 31.64 -9.28
CA VAL A 403 -2.36 30.70 -10.29
C VAL A 403 -1.39 29.68 -9.73
N VAL A 404 -0.86 29.86 -8.52
CA VAL A 404 0.05 28.92 -7.87
C VAL A 404 -0.71 28.17 -6.79
N ALA A 405 -0.74 26.84 -6.89
CA ALA A 405 -1.36 25.95 -5.91
C ALA A 405 -0.45 25.70 -4.71
N GLN A 406 0.82 25.42 -4.99
CA GLN A 406 1.84 25.16 -3.98
C GLN A 406 3.25 25.26 -4.57
N ILE A 407 4.23 25.57 -3.74
CA ILE A 407 5.65 25.41 -4.07
C ILE A 407 6.32 24.59 -2.96
N TYR A 408 6.87 23.44 -3.33
CA TYR A 408 7.68 22.61 -2.45
C TYR A 408 9.16 22.95 -2.65
N VAL A 409 9.88 23.12 -1.55
CA VAL A 409 11.34 23.33 -1.58
C VAL A 409 11.98 22.05 -1.06
N ASP A 410 12.80 21.42 -1.90
CA ASP A 410 13.68 20.34 -1.50
C ASP A 410 14.94 20.95 -0.87
N GLU A 411 15.03 20.88 0.45
CA GLU A 411 16.16 21.41 1.21
C GLU A 411 17.44 20.60 1.01
N GLY A 412 17.31 19.31 0.69
CA GLY A 412 18.45 18.42 0.46
C GLY A 412 19.17 18.72 -0.85
N GLN A 413 18.42 19.14 -1.87
CA GLN A 413 18.94 19.45 -3.22
C GLN A 413 19.03 20.95 -3.52
N GLY A 414 18.47 21.79 -2.65
CA GLY A 414 18.34 23.22 -2.92
C GLY A 414 17.55 23.49 -4.20
N THR A 415 16.50 22.72 -4.46
CA THR A 415 15.62 22.86 -5.62
C THR A 415 14.20 23.13 -5.16
N ALA A 416 13.33 23.55 -6.08
CA ALA A 416 11.91 23.66 -5.80
C ALA A 416 11.06 23.07 -6.92
N HIS A 417 9.86 22.64 -6.56
CA HIS A 417 8.83 22.20 -7.48
C HIS A 417 7.58 23.07 -7.31
N ILE A 418 7.12 23.69 -8.39
CA ILE A 418 5.94 24.56 -8.39
C ILE A 418 4.75 23.88 -9.07
N PHE A 419 3.61 23.88 -8.38
CA PHE A 419 2.32 23.49 -8.92
C PHE A 419 1.56 24.75 -9.35
N HIS A 420 1.35 24.94 -10.65
CA HIS A 420 0.72 26.15 -11.20
C HIS A 420 -0.38 25.84 -12.20
N THR A 421 -1.28 26.79 -12.46
CA THR A 421 -2.34 26.59 -13.46
C THR A 421 -1.81 26.70 -14.89
N ALA A 422 -2.51 26.10 -15.86
CA ALA A 422 -2.15 26.15 -17.29
C ALA A 422 -2.13 27.58 -17.88
N GLY A 423 -2.71 28.56 -17.18
CA GLY A 423 -2.69 29.98 -17.57
C GLY A 423 -1.36 30.69 -17.32
N THR A 424 -0.37 30.01 -16.72
CA THR A 424 0.93 30.58 -16.40
C THR A 424 2.06 29.59 -16.67
N ARG A 425 3.31 30.05 -16.52
CA ARG A 425 4.51 29.23 -16.71
C ARG A 425 5.55 29.59 -15.66
N LYS A 426 6.41 28.64 -15.30
CA LYS A 426 7.45 28.84 -14.27
C LYS A 426 8.38 30.03 -14.59
N GLU A 427 8.66 30.33 -15.86
CA GLU A 427 9.50 31.46 -16.27
C GLU A 427 8.90 32.82 -15.90
N ALA A 428 7.58 32.89 -15.72
CA ALA A 428 6.87 34.08 -15.28
C ALA A 428 6.72 34.16 -13.74
N LEU A 429 7.07 33.09 -13.01
CA LEU A 429 6.84 32.97 -11.58
C LEU A 429 8.15 32.96 -10.78
N ALA A 430 9.21 32.32 -11.30
CA ALA A 430 10.50 32.22 -10.65
C ALA A 430 11.48 33.29 -11.15
N PRO A 431 12.25 33.94 -10.25
CA PRO A 431 13.36 34.82 -10.63
C PRO A 431 14.38 34.12 -11.52
N ALA A 432 15.00 34.86 -12.44
CA ALA A 432 15.96 34.31 -13.40
C ALA A 432 17.12 33.53 -12.74
N ALA A 433 17.57 33.97 -11.57
CA ALA A 433 18.62 33.30 -10.80
C ALA A 433 18.20 31.93 -10.23
N LEU A 434 16.90 31.74 -9.96
CA LEU A 434 16.35 30.51 -9.38
C LEU A 434 15.82 29.54 -10.44
N LEU A 435 15.53 30.00 -11.66
CA LEU A 435 14.95 29.18 -12.73
C LEU A 435 15.65 27.83 -12.98
N PRO A 436 16.99 27.72 -12.96
CA PRO A 436 17.68 26.43 -13.15
C PRO A 436 17.35 25.39 -12.08
N PHE A 437 16.88 25.82 -10.92
CA PHE A 437 16.60 24.99 -9.74
C PHE A 437 15.09 24.77 -9.52
N VAL A 438 14.24 25.24 -10.44
CA VAL A 438 12.79 25.14 -10.32
C VAL A 438 12.22 24.23 -11.41
N THR A 439 11.57 23.17 -10.96
CA THR A 439 10.73 22.29 -11.78
C THR A 439 9.25 22.64 -11.59
N ALA A 440 8.39 22.24 -12.52
CA ALA A 440 6.99 22.67 -12.49
C ALA A 440 6.03 21.59 -12.99
N GLN A 441 4.82 21.60 -12.45
CA GLN A 441 3.69 20.79 -12.86
C GLN A 441 2.45 21.68 -13.01
N GLU A 442 1.65 21.41 -14.04
CA GLU A 442 0.36 22.05 -14.23
C GLU A 442 -0.73 21.39 -13.38
N VAL A 443 -1.53 22.19 -12.68
CA VAL A 443 -2.68 21.76 -11.88
C VAL A 443 -3.93 22.60 -12.21
N PRO A 444 -5.15 22.12 -11.91
CA PRO A 444 -6.36 22.81 -12.36
C PRO A 444 -6.61 24.17 -11.68
N HIS A 445 -6.19 24.35 -10.43
CA HIS A 445 -6.56 25.50 -9.60
C HIS A 445 -5.39 26.00 -8.74
N GLY A 446 -5.33 27.32 -8.50
CA GLY A 446 -4.39 27.95 -7.56
C GLY A 446 -4.86 27.91 -6.10
N ALA A 447 -3.95 28.20 -5.17
CA ALA A 447 -4.13 28.07 -3.73
C ALA A 447 -5.30 28.90 -3.17
N SER A 448 -5.56 30.07 -3.75
CA SER A 448 -6.65 30.95 -3.31
C SER A 448 -8.02 30.29 -3.57
N ALA A 449 -8.23 29.74 -4.76
CA ALA A 449 -9.47 29.02 -5.09
C ALA A 449 -9.63 27.74 -4.24
N LEU A 450 -8.53 27.03 -3.98
CA LEU A 450 -8.52 25.83 -3.14
C LEU A 450 -8.88 26.14 -1.68
N ARG A 451 -8.31 27.21 -1.10
CA ARG A 451 -8.64 27.66 0.25
C ARG A 451 -10.08 28.12 0.37
N GLU A 452 -10.54 28.97 -0.55
CA GLU A 452 -11.92 29.47 -0.55
C GLU A 452 -12.92 28.31 -0.60
N ALA A 453 -12.66 27.33 -1.47
CA ALA A 453 -13.52 26.17 -1.58
C ALA A 453 -13.47 25.26 -0.34
N LYS A 454 -12.28 25.04 0.25
CA LYS A 454 -12.13 24.30 1.51
C LYS A 454 -12.95 24.94 2.63
N ASP A 455 -12.90 26.26 2.75
CA ASP A 455 -13.63 26.97 3.79
C ASP A 455 -15.14 26.98 3.53
N ALA A 456 -15.54 27.15 2.27
CA ALA A 456 -16.95 27.09 1.84
C ALA A 456 -17.58 25.71 2.09
N ILE A 457 -16.87 24.61 1.83
CA ILE A 457 -17.43 23.27 2.10
C ILE A 457 -17.47 22.95 3.58
N LYS A 458 -16.46 23.38 4.36
CA LYS A 458 -16.48 23.21 5.82
C LYS A 458 -17.70 23.89 6.44
N GLU A 459 -18.06 25.08 5.97
CA GLU A 459 -19.24 25.78 6.46
C GLU A 459 -20.54 25.09 6.07
N GLN A 460 -20.65 24.58 4.83
CA GLN A 460 -21.82 23.80 4.39
C GLN A 460 -21.97 22.49 5.19
N LEU A 461 -20.88 21.75 5.41
CA LEU A 461 -20.87 20.53 6.22
C LEU A 461 -21.30 20.81 7.66
N ARG A 462 -20.82 21.90 8.26
CA ARG A 462 -21.21 22.33 9.61
C ARG A 462 -22.69 22.72 9.67
N ALA A 463 -23.20 23.42 8.66
CA ALA A 463 -24.61 23.79 8.59
C ALA A 463 -25.54 22.57 8.39
N ALA A 464 -25.05 21.54 7.72
CA ALA A 464 -25.75 20.28 7.47
C ALA A 464 -25.55 19.22 8.57
N ASP A 465 -24.79 19.53 9.62
CA ASP A 465 -24.41 18.60 10.71
C ASP A 465 -23.74 17.31 10.21
N ILE A 466 -22.87 17.44 9.20
CA ILE A 466 -22.10 16.34 8.62
C ILE A 466 -20.66 16.39 9.13
N ALA A 467 -20.22 15.31 9.80
CA ALA A 467 -18.83 15.13 10.18
C ALA A 467 -17.99 14.67 8.98
N ALA A 468 -16.96 15.45 8.62
CA ALA A 468 -16.01 15.08 7.57
C ALA A 468 -14.63 15.73 7.79
N GLU A 469 -13.56 15.05 7.41
CA GLU A 469 -12.24 15.65 7.24
C GLU A 469 -12.21 16.40 5.89
N VAL A 470 -11.70 17.63 5.87
CA VAL A 470 -11.54 18.40 4.63
C VAL A 470 -10.10 18.87 4.51
N ARG A 471 -9.44 18.49 3.40
CA ARG A 471 -8.04 18.82 3.12
C ARG A 471 -7.89 19.41 1.71
N ILE A 472 -6.81 20.14 1.49
CA ILE A 472 -6.39 20.53 0.15
C ILE A 472 -5.39 19.46 -0.30
N ASP A 473 -5.61 18.88 -1.47
CA ASP A 473 -4.59 18.14 -2.21
C ASP A 473 -3.93 19.14 -3.16
N ASP A 474 -2.73 19.57 -2.78
CA ASP A 474 -1.99 20.58 -3.53
C ASP A 474 -1.19 20.01 -4.70
N LEU A 475 -0.84 18.73 -4.64
CA LEU A 475 -0.17 17.99 -5.73
C LEU A 475 -1.07 17.86 -6.95
N GLN A 476 -2.37 17.72 -6.71
CA GLN A 476 -3.37 17.50 -7.75
C GLN A 476 -4.32 18.69 -7.95
N GLY A 477 -4.29 19.66 -7.02
CA GLY A 477 -5.01 20.92 -7.14
C GLY A 477 -6.52 20.79 -6.95
N PHE A 478 -6.96 20.07 -5.92
CA PHE A 478 -8.38 19.97 -5.52
C PHE A 478 -8.56 19.96 -3.99
N VAL A 479 -9.80 19.95 -3.54
CA VAL A 479 -10.17 19.82 -2.12
C VAL A 479 -10.80 18.45 -1.88
N SER A 480 -10.18 17.64 -1.02
CA SER A 480 -10.68 16.32 -0.63
C SER A 480 -11.63 16.44 0.58
N VAL A 481 -12.78 15.79 0.52
CA VAL A 481 -13.75 15.66 1.60
C VAL A 481 -13.88 14.19 1.99
N ARG A 482 -13.52 13.85 3.22
CA ARG A 482 -13.63 12.49 3.77
C ARG A 482 -14.75 12.42 4.79
N PRO A 483 -15.96 12.02 4.39
CA PRO A 483 -17.10 11.94 5.29
C PRO A 483 -16.95 10.76 6.26
N ALA A 484 -17.35 10.94 7.52
CA ALA A 484 -17.49 9.82 8.46
C ALA A 484 -18.65 8.89 8.06
N ASP A 485 -19.69 9.44 7.42
CA ASP A 485 -20.83 8.71 6.87
C ASP A 485 -21.12 9.16 5.42
N LEU A 486 -20.80 8.28 4.48
CA LEU A 486 -20.99 8.52 3.05
C LEU A 486 -22.47 8.62 2.65
N MET A 487 -23.36 7.89 3.32
CA MET A 487 -24.79 7.92 3.04
C MET A 487 -25.41 9.22 3.54
N ALA A 488 -25.00 9.69 4.72
CA ALA A 488 -25.47 10.96 5.28
C ALA A 488 -25.11 12.15 4.38
N ILE A 489 -23.84 12.23 3.93
CA ILE A 489 -23.40 13.32 3.06
C ILE A 489 -24.08 13.27 1.68
N ALA A 490 -24.34 12.08 1.13
CA ALA A 490 -25.08 11.94 -0.11
C ALA A 490 -26.53 12.40 0.04
N ALA A 491 -27.20 12.04 1.14
CA ALA A 491 -28.59 12.40 1.39
C ALA A 491 -28.81 13.92 1.52
N VAL A 492 -27.88 14.64 2.16
CA VAL A 492 -27.95 16.11 2.21
C VAL A 492 -27.57 16.76 0.88
N SER A 493 -26.66 16.15 0.11
CA SER A 493 -26.29 16.64 -1.22
C SER A 493 -27.46 16.56 -2.20
N GLN A 494 -28.26 15.49 -2.16
CA GLN A 494 -29.48 15.35 -2.98
C GLN A 494 -30.58 16.37 -2.65
N ARG A 495 -30.51 17.03 -1.49
CA ARG A 495 -31.44 18.10 -1.07
C ARG A 495 -30.89 19.49 -1.36
N ASP A 496 -29.82 19.58 -2.14
CA ASP A 496 -29.08 20.80 -2.45
C ASP A 496 -28.56 21.55 -1.20
N ALA A 497 -28.43 20.86 -0.06
CA ALA A 497 -27.87 21.43 1.16
C ALA A 497 -26.34 21.53 1.10
N ILE A 498 -25.72 20.73 0.22
CA ILE A 498 -24.31 20.83 -0.14
C ILE A 498 -24.23 21.06 -1.65
N VAL A 499 -23.58 22.16 -2.02
CA VAL A 499 -23.18 22.45 -3.40
C VAL A 499 -21.75 21.99 -3.56
N TRP A 500 -21.50 21.20 -4.61
CA TRP A 500 -20.20 20.64 -4.94
C TRP A 500 -19.52 21.39 -6.10
N PRO A 501 -18.59 22.31 -5.82
CA PRO A 501 -17.71 22.88 -6.83
C PRO A 501 -16.93 21.81 -7.61
N ALA A 502 -16.60 22.11 -8.87
CA ALA A 502 -15.84 21.22 -9.75
C ALA A 502 -14.45 20.82 -9.19
N LEU A 503 -13.94 21.62 -8.25
CA LEU A 503 -12.66 21.44 -7.59
C LEU A 503 -12.72 20.55 -6.32
N MET A 504 -13.90 20.00 -5.97
CA MET A 504 -14.06 19.12 -4.81
C MET A 504 -14.13 17.65 -5.18
N ARG A 505 -13.58 16.80 -4.33
CA ARG A 505 -13.64 15.34 -4.43
C ARG A 505 -14.08 14.75 -3.11
N VAL A 506 -14.88 13.69 -3.19
CA VAL A 506 -15.25 12.89 -2.01
C VAL A 506 -14.31 11.69 -1.98
N GLU A 507 -13.61 11.52 -0.87
CA GLU A 507 -12.68 10.43 -0.61
C GLU A 507 -13.15 9.70 0.65
N PRO A 508 -14.01 8.68 0.55
CA PRO A 508 -14.35 7.90 1.73
C PRO A 508 -13.09 7.24 2.29
N ASP A 509 -12.99 7.14 3.62
CA ASP A 509 -11.98 6.28 4.25
C ASP A 509 -12.07 4.89 3.61
N TRP A 510 -10.93 4.25 3.36
CA TRP A 510 -10.78 2.97 2.67
C TRP A 510 -11.84 1.94 3.10
N GLN A 511 -13.01 2.00 2.47
CA GLN A 511 -14.10 1.06 2.65
C GLN A 511 -13.77 -0.13 1.76
N GLN A 512 -12.75 -0.89 2.20
CA GLN A 512 -12.18 -2.03 1.47
C GLN A 512 -13.30 -2.86 0.82
N PRO A 513 -13.16 -3.30 -0.45
CA PRO A 513 -14.00 -4.37 -0.94
C PRO A 513 -13.87 -5.55 0.04
N PHE A 514 -14.97 -5.92 0.72
CA PHE A 514 -14.98 -7.12 1.55
C PHE A 514 -14.89 -8.29 0.58
N PHE A 515 -13.67 -8.74 0.29
CA PHE A 515 -13.51 -10.04 -0.34
C PHE A 515 -13.98 -11.09 0.67
N ASN A 516 -14.91 -11.94 0.27
CA ASN A 516 -15.42 -13.01 1.13
C ASN A 516 -14.24 -13.84 1.66
N PRO A 517 -13.91 -13.78 2.97
CA PRO A 517 -12.76 -14.46 3.53
C PRO A 517 -13.04 -15.96 3.79
N ASP A 518 -14.29 -16.38 3.61
CA ASP A 518 -14.82 -17.71 3.92
C ASP A 518 -15.15 -18.52 2.67
N ILE A 519 -14.57 -18.18 1.50
CA ILE A 519 -14.71 -19.01 0.30
C ILE A 519 -14.12 -20.40 0.62
N PRO A 520 -14.95 -21.45 0.66
CA PRO A 520 -14.48 -22.80 0.95
C PRO A 520 -13.35 -23.17 -0.02
N GLY A 521 -12.27 -23.75 0.49
CA GLY A 521 -11.08 -24.09 -0.30
C GLY A 521 -9.99 -23.00 -0.35
N ARG A 522 -10.29 -21.71 -0.21
CA ARG A 522 -9.24 -20.65 -0.30
C ARG A 522 -8.30 -20.61 0.91
N ARG A 523 -8.80 -20.98 2.10
CA ARG A 523 -7.96 -21.21 3.30
C ARG A 523 -7.17 -22.51 3.22
N GLU A 524 -7.57 -23.41 2.33
CA GLU A 524 -7.01 -24.75 2.17
C GLU A 524 -5.92 -24.77 1.09
N ASP A 525 -6.17 -24.08 -0.02
CA ASP A 525 -5.28 -23.92 -1.17
C ASP A 525 -5.40 -22.49 -1.75
N PRO A 526 -4.50 -21.57 -1.34
CA PRO A 526 -4.48 -20.21 -1.88
C PRO A 526 -4.24 -20.12 -3.39
N GLU A 527 -3.63 -21.14 -4.01
CA GLU A 527 -3.28 -21.18 -5.44
C GLU A 527 -4.46 -21.58 -6.34
N ALA A 528 -5.55 -22.12 -5.76
CA ALA A 528 -6.74 -22.55 -6.50
C ALA A 528 -7.42 -21.45 -7.33
N ILE A 529 -7.07 -20.18 -7.06
CA ILE A 529 -7.52 -19.05 -7.86
C ILE A 529 -6.96 -19.09 -9.30
N TRP A 530 -5.78 -19.69 -9.51
CA TRP A 530 -5.09 -19.68 -10.81
C TRP A 530 -5.45 -20.85 -11.72
N TYR A 531 -5.93 -21.97 -11.17
CA TYR A 531 -6.15 -23.20 -11.94
C TYR A 531 -7.03 -23.04 -13.19
N PRO A 532 -8.13 -22.26 -13.17
CA PRO A 532 -8.92 -22.05 -14.38
C PRO A 532 -8.15 -21.31 -15.48
N LEU A 533 -7.22 -20.43 -15.11
CA LEU A 533 -6.37 -19.72 -16.07
C LEU A 533 -5.31 -20.65 -16.65
N GLU A 534 -4.67 -21.47 -15.82
CA GLU A 534 -3.64 -22.42 -16.26
C GLU A 534 -4.20 -23.53 -17.15
N ALA A 535 -5.48 -23.88 -16.98
CA ALA A 535 -6.20 -24.80 -17.83
C ALA A 535 -6.56 -24.22 -19.22
N HIS A 536 -6.31 -22.93 -19.46
CA HIS A 536 -6.58 -22.29 -20.74
C HIS A 536 -5.70 -22.91 -21.86
N PRO A 537 -6.25 -23.25 -23.04
CA PRO A 537 -5.52 -23.97 -24.09
C PRO A 537 -4.27 -23.22 -24.57
N ASP A 538 -4.32 -21.88 -24.58
CA ASP A 538 -3.22 -21.03 -25.02
C ASP A 538 -2.19 -20.74 -23.92
N PHE A 539 -2.40 -21.17 -22.67
CA PHE A 539 -1.60 -20.74 -21.52
C PHE A 539 -0.10 -20.95 -21.74
N ALA A 540 0.29 -22.15 -22.18
CA ALA A 540 1.69 -22.48 -22.43
C ALA A 540 2.32 -21.65 -23.56
N ALA A 541 1.55 -21.36 -24.62
CA ALA A 541 2.03 -20.58 -25.75
C ALA A 541 2.18 -19.09 -25.41
N ILE A 542 1.21 -18.52 -24.69
CA ILE A 542 1.30 -17.16 -24.15
C ILE A 542 2.52 -17.03 -23.24
N ARG A 543 2.73 -18.00 -22.35
CA ARG A 543 3.89 -18.01 -21.45
C ARG A 543 5.22 -17.99 -22.22
N ALA A 544 5.35 -18.80 -23.27
CA ALA A 544 6.55 -18.80 -24.10
C ALA A 544 6.81 -17.44 -24.76
N ILE A 545 5.76 -16.74 -25.20
CA ILE A 545 5.86 -15.39 -25.74
C ILE A 545 6.35 -14.40 -24.66
N VAL A 546 5.78 -14.49 -23.44
CA VAL A 546 6.17 -13.61 -22.34
C VAL A 546 7.63 -13.84 -21.93
N GLU A 547 8.07 -15.10 -21.81
CA GLU A 547 9.44 -15.47 -21.47
C GLU A 547 10.47 -14.91 -22.48
N ASP A 548 10.09 -14.76 -23.74
CA ASP A 548 10.96 -14.19 -24.79
C ASP A 548 10.94 -12.66 -24.85
N THR A 549 9.99 -12.00 -24.18
CA THR A 549 9.81 -10.54 -24.24
C THR A 549 10.68 -9.83 -23.21
N ALA A 550 11.55 -8.91 -23.63
CA ALA A 550 12.37 -8.12 -22.72
C ALA A 550 11.66 -6.84 -22.25
N PHE A 551 11.87 -6.47 -21.00
CA PHE A 551 11.27 -5.31 -20.32
C PHE A 551 12.33 -4.42 -19.68
N ALA A 552 12.01 -3.15 -19.44
CA ALA A 552 12.94 -2.21 -18.80
C ALA A 552 12.98 -2.47 -17.29
N THR A 553 14.13 -2.89 -16.77
CA THR A 553 14.34 -3.14 -15.34
C THR A 553 15.32 -2.13 -14.78
N SER A 554 14.98 -1.53 -13.63
CA SER A 554 15.88 -0.65 -12.89
C SER A 554 16.89 -1.46 -12.08
N GLU A 555 18.18 -1.25 -12.31
CA GLU A 555 19.27 -1.88 -11.56
C GLU A 555 19.93 -0.86 -10.62
N PRO A 556 20.26 -1.28 -9.38
CA PRO A 556 21.01 -0.42 -8.47
C PRO A 556 22.40 -0.12 -9.04
N PRO A 557 22.99 1.04 -8.69
CA PRO A 557 24.33 1.38 -9.13
C PRO A 557 25.37 0.33 -8.65
N PRO A 558 26.33 -0.06 -9.50
CA PRO A 558 27.50 -0.83 -9.07
C PRO A 558 28.30 -0.11 -7.96
N PRO A 559 29.13 -0.82 -7.18
CA PRO A 559 30.02 -0.20 -6.20
C PRO A 559 30.83 0.96 -6.82
N GLY A 560 30.72 2.16 -6.21
CA GLY A 560 31.37 3.38 -6.70
C GLY A 560 30.57 4.19 -7.73
N GLN A 561 29.33 3.81 -8.04
CA GLN A 561 28.38 4.60 -8.83
C GLN A 561 27.20 5.06 -7.96
N THR A 562 26.49 6.11 -8.37
CA THR A 562 25.33 6.68 -7.66
C THR A 562 24.03 6.67 -8.47
N GLU A 563 24.11 6.44 -9.79
CA GLU A 563 22.95 6.47 -10.69
C GLU A 563 22.40 5.06 -10.97
N TRP A 564 21.08 4.93 -10.87
CA TRP A 564 20.34 3.74 -11.29
C TRP A 564 20.39 3.59 -12.81
N ARG A 565 20.42 2.35 -13.29
CA ARG A 565 20.48 2.05 -14.72
C ARG A 565 19.23 1.31 -15.16
N GLU A 566 18.61 1.75 -16.25
CA GLU A 566 17.58 0.95 -16.93
C GLU A 566 18.24 -0.03 -17.89
N VAL A 567 17.90 -1.32 -17.74
CA VAL A 567 18.42 -2.39 -18.58
C VAL A 567 17.26 -3.24 -19.09
N MET A 568 17.26 -3.55 -20.40
CA MET A 568 16.27 -4.45 -20.97
C MET A 568 16.59 -5.89 -20.59
N ARG A 569 15.71 -6.54 -19.82
CA ARG A 569 15.86 -7.94 -19.40
C ARG A 569 14.60 -8.75 -19.66
N LYS A 570 14.80 -10.02 -20.00
CA LYS A 570 13.71 -10.99 -20.03
C LYS A 570 13.22 -11.23 -18.59
N PRO A 571 11.91 -11.45 -18.39
CA PRO A 571 11.37 -11.75 -17.08
C PRO A 571 11.93 -13.08 -16.59
N SER A 572 11.95 -13.27 -15.27
CA SER A 572 12.07 -14.61 -14.72
C SER A 572 10.88 -15.46 -15.18
N LYS A 573 10.99 -16.79 -15.16
CA LYS A 573 9.85 -17.68 -15.45
C LYS A 573 8.66 -17.40 -14.52
N ALA A 574 8.93 -16.97 -13.30
CA ALA A 574 7.97 -16.48 -12.34
C ALA A 574 7.25 -15.21 -12.76
N GLY A 575 8.03 -14.19 -13.12
CA GLY A 575 7.49 -12.97 -13.68
C GLY A 575 6.70 -13.25 -14.97
N SER A 576 7.09 -14.31 -15.71
CA SER A 576 6.37 -14.76 -16.91
C SER A 576 5.05 -15.45 -16.57
N LEU A 577 5.03 -16.32 -15.54
CA LEU A 577 3.83 -17.00 -15.07
C LEU A 577 2.78 -15.99 -14.60
N GLN A 578 3.16 -15.07 -13.72
CA GLN A 578 2.25 -14.03 -13.22
C GLN A 578 1.68 -13.16 -14.36
N ARG A 579 2.53 -12.76 -15.31
CA ARG A 579 2.10 -12.00 -16.50
C ARG A 579 1.17 -12.84 -17.38
N THR A 580 1.43 -14.15 -17.50
CA THR A 580 0.57 -15.08 -18.26
C THR A 580 -0.80 -15.21 -17.60
N HIS A 581 -0.87 -15.39 -16.27
CA HIS A 581 -2.14 -15.38 -15.53
C HIS A 581 -2.91 -14.11 -15.82
N MET A 582 -2.26 -12.94 -15.76
CA MET A 582 -2.93 -11.67 -16.05
C MET A 582 -3.44 -11.61 -17.49
N LEU A 583 -2.62 -11.91 -18.50
CA LEU A 583 -3.05 -11.92 -19.91
C LEU A 583 -4.29 -12.81 -20.12
N VAL A 584 -4.27 -14.03 -19.56
CA VAL A 584 -5.38 -14.98 -19.68
C VAL A 584 -6.60 -14.51 -18.90
N ALA A 585 -6.44 -13.94 -17.71
CA ALA A 585 -7.53 -13.34 -16.94
C ALA A 585 -8.19 -12.16 -17.68
N TYR A 586 -7.40 -11.37 -18.43
CA TYR A 586 -7.90 -10.31 -19.30
C TYR A 586 -8.51 -10.83 -20.61
N GLY A 587 -8.49 -12.15 -20.86
CA GLY A 587 -9.02 -12.78 -22.07
C GLY A 587 -8.14 -12.62 -23.30
N ILE A 588 -6.84 -12.33 -23.14
CA ILE A 588 -5.89 -12.12 -24.22
C ILE A 588 -5.28 -13.46 -24.62
N GLY A 589 -5.60 -13.94 -25.83
CA GLY A 589 -5.06 -15.17 -26.43
C GLY A 589 -3.74 -14.96 -27.20
N VAL A 590 -3.15 -16.04 -27.71
CA VAL A 590 -1.93 -15.96 -28.54
C VAL A 590 -2.16 -15.11 -29.78
N GLU A 591 -3.28 -15.34 -30.47
CA GLU A 591 -3.63 -14.63 -31.69
C GLU A 591 -3.77 -13.13 -31.46
N ASP A 592 -4.39 -12.72 -30.35
CA ASP A 592 -4.55 -11.31 -29.98
C ASP A 592 -3.17 -10.64 -29.76
N ILE A 593 -2.23 -11.34 -29.14
CA ILE A 593 -0.85 -10.86 -28.94
C ILE A 593 -0.14 -10.67 -30.29
N GLU A 594 -0.23 -11.66 -31.17
CA GLU A 594 0.40 -11.60 -32.49
C GLU A 594 -0.18 -10.49 -33.38
N GLU A 595 -1.51 -10.32 -33.38
CA GLU A 595 -2.20 -9.28 -34.14
C GLU A 595 -1.84 -7.88 -33.67
N LEU A 596 -1.87 -7.65 -32.35
CA LEU A 596 -1.51 -6.37 -31.78
C LEU A 596 -0.03 -6.05 -32.07
N ARG A 597 0.88 -7.03 -31.92
CA ARG A 597 2.31 -6.83 -32.21
C ARG A 597 2.55 -6.49 -33.67
N ARG A 598 1.84 -7.12 -34.61
CA ARG A 598 1.87 -6.76 -36.03
C ARG A 598 1.43 -5.33 -36.29
N ALA A 599 0.51 -4.80 -35.48
CA ALA A 599 0.06 -3.41 -35.53
C ALA A 599 0.93 -2.44 -34.71
N GLY A 600 2.03 -2.90 -34.09
CA GLY A 600 2.95 -2.08 -33.29
C GLY A 600 2.54 -1.90 -31.83
N PHE A 601 1.60 -2.71 -31.32
CA PHE A 601 1.11 -2.67 -29.95
C PHE A 601 1.48 -3.97 -29.23
N ASP A 602 2.14 -3.92 -28.07
CA ASP A 602 2.51 -5.14 -27.35
C ASP A 602 1.74 -5.27 -26.02
N PRO A 603 0.69 -6.12 -25.95
CA PRO A 603 -0.08 -6.32 -24.71
C PRO A 603 0.76 -6.89 -23.57
N VAL A 604 1.85 -7.59 -23.88
CA VAL A 604 2.77 -8.15 -22.87
C VAL A 604 3.47 -7.02 -22.11
N THR A 605 3.94 -5.98 -22.81
CA THR A 605 4.57 -4.78 -22.21
C THR A 605 3.55 -3.79 -21.64
N ALA A 606 2.28 -3.92 -22.02
CA ALA A 606 1.21 -3.09 -21.48
C ALA A 606 0.98 -3.37 -19.98
N LEU A 607 1.04 -4.64 -19.59
CA LEU A 607 0.78 -5.09 -18.21
C LEU A 607 1.85 -4.66 -17.20
N GLU A 608 3.10 -4.48 -17.62
CA GLU A 608 4.19 -4.03 -16.75
C GLU A 608 3.88 -2.67 -16.07
N ASP A 609 3.24 -1.77 -16.82
CA ASP A 609 3.00 -0.40 -16.39
C ASP A 609 1.79 -0.22 -15.44
N MET A 610 1.13 -1.31 -15.03
CA MET A 610 -0.07 -1.27 -14.19
C MET A 610 0.15 -0.58 -12.83
N ASN A 611 1.40 -0.47 -12.37
CA ASN A 611 1.77 0.25 -11.14
C ASN A 611 2.11 1.74 -11.36
N GLY A 612 1.28 2.44 -12.15
CA GLY A 612 1.19 3.91 -12.09
C GLY A 612 1.64 4.70 -13.32
N ARG A 613 1.86 4.08 -14.49
CA ARG A 613 2.29 4.82 -15.71
C ARG A 613 1.64 4.39 -17.03
N GLN A 614 0.55 3.61 -17.00
CA GLN A 614 -0.08 3.18 -18.25
C GLN A 614 -0.63 4.35 -19.09
N THR A 615 -0.12 4.46 -20.32
CA THR A 615 -0.73 5.30 -21.36
C THR A 615 -2.13 4.79 -21.71
N LEU A 616 -2.93 5.64 -22.36
CA LEU A 616 -4.29 5.29 -22.80
C LEU A 616 -4.29 4.08 -23.77
N GLU A 617 -3.27 3.96 -24.60
CA GLU A 617 -3.10 2.83 -25.53
C GLU A 617 -2.84 1.53 -24.76
N LYS A 618 -1.96 1.57 -23.74
CA LYS A 618 -1.66 0.39 -22.92
C LYS A 618 -2.91 -0.13 -22.21
N ARG A 619 -3.71 0.80 -21.66
CA ARG A 619 -5.02 0.52 -21.05
C ARG A 619 -6.04 -0.04 -22.05
N ALA A 620 -5.99 0.41 -23.29
CA ALA A 620 -6.93 -0.05 -24.30
C ALA A 620 -6.65 -1.50 -24.75
N MET A 621 -5.42 -1.98 -24.61
CA MET A 621 -5.07 -3.37 -24.93
C MET A 621 -5.64 -4.39 -23.92
N THR A 622 -5.88 -3.99 -22.67
CA THR A 622 -6.39 -4.88 -21.61
C THR A 622 -7.93 -4.87 -21.47
N ALA A 623 -8.61 -3.94 -22.15
CA ALA A 623 -10.07 -3.89 -22.20
C ALA A 623 -10.61 -4.80 -23.30
N THR A 624 -11.69 -5.53 -23.06
CA THR A 624 -12.43 -6.18 -24.15
C THR A 624 -13.19 -5.11 -24.93
N ASP A 625 -13.95 -4.29 -24.20
CA ASP A 625 -14.76 -3.21 -24.75
C ASP A 625 -14.40 -1.86 -24.12
N ILE A 626 -14.37 -0.84 -24.96
CA ILE A 626 -14.35 0.56 -24.54
C ILE A 626 -15.56 1.23 -25.16
N VAL A 627 -16.49 1.67 -24.31
CA VAL A 627 -17.78 2.21 -24.75
C VAL A 627 -18.04 3.58 -24.15
N ILE A 628 -18.81 4.38 -24.88
CA ILE A 628 -19.54 5.50 -24.28
C ILE A 628 -20.94 4.99 -23.95
N ALA A 629 -21.34 5.08 -22.70
CA ALA A 629 -22.63 4.57 -22.23
C ALA A 629 -23.32 5.52 -21.25
N GLU A 630 -24.63 5.33 -21.10
CA GLU A 630 -25.48 6.03 -20.14
C GLU A 630 -26.03 5.02 -19.12
N PRO A 631 -26.01 5.32 -17.81
CA PRO A 631 -26.59 4.43 -16.81
C PRO A 631 -28.12 4.46 -16.95
N VAL A 632 -28.74 3.28 -17.04
CA VAL A 632 -30.21 3.12 -17.16
C VAL A 632 -30.82 2.40 -15.95
N GLY A 633 -30.00 1.79 -15.10
CA GLY A 633 -30.43 1.26 -13.82
C GLY A 633 -29.24 0.97 -12.91
N ILE A 634 -29.41 1.24 -11.62
CA ILE A 634 -28.40 0.98 -10.59
C ILE A 634 -29.13 0.18 -9.50
N ASP A 635 -28.65 -1.02 -9.21
CA ASP A 635 -29.12 -1.80 -8.08
C ASP A 635 -28.01 -1.85 -7.03
N LEU A 636 -28.12 -1.00 -6.00
CA LEU A 636 -27.16 -0.88 -4.90
C LEU A 636 -27.00 -2.17 -4.10
N ARG A 637 -27.97 -3.08 -4.20
CA ARG A 637 -28.06 -4.28 -3.39
C ARG A 637 -28.50 -5.46 -4.26
N ASP A 638 -27.57 -5.89 -5.08
CA ASP A 638 -27.69 -7.08 -5.93
C ASP A 638 -26.63 -8.11 -5.55
N PRO A 639 -26.69 -8.69 -4.33
CA PRO A 639 -25.74 -9.72 -3.92
C PRO A 639 -25.93 -10.97 -4.78
N GLY A 640 -24.83 -11.51 -5.29
CA GLY A 640 -24.83 -12.76 -6.06
C GLY A 640 -23.84 -13.78 -5.50
N PRO A 641 -23.85 -15.02 -6.02
CA PRO A 641 -22.81 -15.99 -5.70
C PRO A 641 -21.44 -15.51 -6.18
N ASP A 642 -21.37 -14.62 -7.16
CA ASP A 642 -20.15 -14.09 -7.80
C ASP A 642 -19.28 -13.18 -6.92
N GLY A 643 -19.69 -12.91 -5.66
CA GLY A 643 -18.90 -12.14 -4.70
C GLY A 643 -18.93 -10.62 -4.91
N PHE A 644 -19.73 -10.11 -5.85
CA PHE A 644 -19.99 -8.67 -6.02
C PHE A 644 -21.29 -8.25 -5.29
N PHE A 645 -21.43 -6.96 -5.00
CA PHE A 645 -22.49 -6.45 -4.12
C PHE A 645 -23.62 -5.73 -4.85
N SER A 646 -23.32 -5.16 -6.00
CA SER A 646 -24.27 -4.33 -6.75
C SER A 646 -24.08 -4.49 -8.24
N SER A 647 -25.04 -3.98 -9.00
CA SER A 647 -24.96 -3.97 -10.46
C SER A 647 -25.40 -2.64 -11.08
N VAL A 648 -24.80 -2.33 -12.22
CA VAL A 648 -25.19 -1.20 -13.06
C VAL A 648 -25.56 -1.71 -14.44
N ARG A 649 -26.71 -1.24 -14.94
CA ARG A 649 -27.18 -1.46 -16.30
C ARG A 649 -26.88 -0.22 -17.13
N TRP A 650 -26.24 -0.44 -18.26
CA TRP A 650 -25.74 0.60 -19.14
C TRP A 650 -26.37 0.48 -20.51
N ARG A 651 -26.82 1.60 -21.08
CA ARG A 651 -27.19 1.67 -22.49
C ARG A 651 -26.00 2.20 -23.27
N VAL A 652 -25.50 1.41 -24.22
CA VAL A 652 -24.36 1.77 -25.05
C VAL A 652 -24.79 2.83 -26.06
N ILE A 653 -24.06 3.94 -26.10
CA ILE A 653 -24.26 5.02 -27.06
C ILE A 653 -23.28 4.88 -28.22
N GLU A 654 -22.05 4.52 -27.91
CA GLU A 654 -20.97 4.38 -28.89
C GLU A 654 -20.00 3.27 -28.46
N ASN A 655 -19.48 2.53 -29.44
CA ASN A 655 -18.35 1.64 -29.27
C ASN A 655 -17.07 2.30 -29.79
N ILE A 656 -16.08 2.46 -28.92
CA ILE A 656 -14.74 2.94 -29.26
C ILE A 656 -13.82 1.75 -29.59
N LYS A 657 -13.90 0.69 -28.76
CA LYS A 657 -13.18 -0.59 -28.94
C LYS A 657 -14.10 -1.76 -28.58
N GLY A 658 -13.91 -2.90 -29.24
CA GLY A 658 -14.68 -4.14 -29.01
C GLY A 658 -15.79 -4.33 -30.04
N ASP A 659 -16.71 -5.25 -29.75
CA ASP A 659 -17.79 -5.67 -30.66
C ASP A 659 -19.19 -5.27 -30.16
N THR A 660 -19.27 -4.64 -28.99
CA THR A 660 -20.55 -4.18 -28.44
C THR A 660 -21.22 -3.19 -29.39
N SER A 661 -22.48 -3.44 -29.76
CA SER A 661 -23.24 -2.56 -30.64
C SER A 661 -23.88 -1.37 -29.90
N PRO A 662 -23.93 -0.17 -30.51
CA PRO A 662 -24.75 0.92 -30.01
C PRO A 662 -26.22 0.50 -29.83
N GLY A 663 -26.83 0.93 -28.73
CA GLY A 663 -28.20 0.59 -28.35
C GLY A 663 -28.32 -0.66 -27.47
N THR A 664 -27.29 -1.49 -27.37
CA THR A 664 -27.28 -2.67 -26.48
C THR A 664 -27.28 -2.26 -25.00
N GLU A 665 -27.98 -3.03 -24.17
CA GLU A 665 -27.88 -2.94 -22.71
C GLU A 665 -26.76 -3.86 -22.19
N LEU A 666 -25.77 -3.30 -21.52
CA LEU A 666 -24.70 -4.03 -20.84
C LEU A 666 -24.96 -4.08 -19.34
N ARG A 667 -24.45 -5.13 -18.68
CA ARG A 667 -24.51 -5.28 -17.23
C ARG A 667 -23.12 -5.31 -16.64
N GLN A 668 -22.89 -4.48 -15.64
CA GLN A 668 -21.63 -4.38 -14.93
C GLN A 668 -21.81 -4.76 -13.47
N ARG A 669 -20.93 -5.61 -12.94
CA ARG A 669 -20.83 -5.88 -11.50
C ARG A 669 -19.86 -4.89 -10.87
N MET A 670 -20.22 -4.42 -9.68
CA MET A 670 -19.44 -3.43 -8.94
C MET A 670 -19.04 -3.99 -7.58
N ALA A 671 -17.83 -3.67 -7.15
CA ALA A 671 -17.36 -3.91 -5.79
C ALA A 671 -17.99 -2.94 -4.78
N SER A 672 -18.45 -1.77 -5.25
CA SER A 672 -19.24 -0.83 -4.47
C SER A 672 -20.66 -1.35 -4.23
N GLY A 673 -21.32 -0.96 -3.15
CA GLY A 673 -22.72 -1.32 -2.88
C GLY A 673 -23.04 -1.54 -1.40
N GLU A 674 -24.31 -1.82 -1.11
CA GLU A 674 -24.80 -2.12 0.24
C GLU A 674 -24.56 -3.60 0.60
N ARG A 675 -24.06 -3.83 1.81
CA ARG A 675 -23.81 -5.18 2.34
C ARG A 675 -24.00 -5.23 3.85
N ALA A 676 -24.38 -6.39 4.38
CA ALA A 676 -24.45 -6.58 5.82
C ALA A 676 -23.03 -6.62 6.43
N ASN A 677 -22.79 -5.88 7.50
CA ASN A 677 -21.59 -5.98 8.33
C ASN A 677 -21.65 -7.22 9.25
N GLU A 678 -20.62 -7.46 10.07
CA GLU A 678 -20.59 -8.59 11.03
C GLU A 678 -21.75 -8.56 12.04
N ALA A 679 -22.31 -7.37 12.32
CA ALA A 679 -23.48 -7.18 13.18
C ALA A 679 -24.82 -7.37 12.43
N GLY A 680 -24.80 -7.64 11.12
CA GLY A 680 -25.99 -7.81 10.28
C GLY A 680 -26.60 -6.49 9.78
N GLU A 681 -25.96 -5.36 10.01
CA GLU A 681 -26.43 -4.04 9.58
C GLU A 681 -25.94 -3.75 8.15
N PHE A 682 -26.81 -3.21 7.30
CA PHE A 682 -26.43 -2.84 5.94
C PHE A 682 -25.61 -1.55 5.93
N VAL A 683 -24.39 -1.65 5.43
CA VAL A 683 -23.46 -0.55 5.23
C VAL A 683 -23.07 -0.48 3.75
N TYR A 684 -22.88 0.74 3.24
CA TYR A 684 -22.35 0.93 1.90
C TYR A 684 -20.82 0.80 1.93
N GLY A 685 -20.24 0.08 0.97
CA GLY A 685 -18.81 0.06 0.69
C GLY A 685 -18.51 0.69 -0.66
N GLN A 686 -17.42 1.44 -0.77
CA GLN A 686 -16.95 2.03 -2.02
C GLN A 686 -15.71 1.31 -2.56
N GLY A 687 -15.79 0.80 -3.79
CA GLY A 687 -14.67 0.23 -4.52
C GLY A 687 -13.68 1.32 -4.97
N MET A 688 -12.39 0.98 -4.91
CA MET A 688 -11.31 1.78 -5.49
C MET A 688 -11.54 1.87 -7.01
N ASP A 689 -11.50 3.08 -7.57
CA ASP A 689 -11.66 3.36 -9.00
C ASP A 689 -13.06 3.15 -9.61
N GLU A 690 -14.09 2.93 -8.79
CA GLU A 690 -15.48 2.88 -9.24
C GLU A 690 -16.20 4.24 -9.03
N PRO A 691 -17.16 4.61 -9.89
CA PRO A 691 -18.02 5.77 -9.65
C PRO A 691 -18.88 5.54 -8.41
N PHE A 692 -19.30 6.64 -7.76
CA PHE A 692 -20.28 6.52 -6.68
C PHE A 692 -21.61 6.04 -7.25
N LEU A 693 -22.15 4.98 -6.67
CA LEU A 693 -23.48 4.47 -7.03
C LEU A 693 -24.60 5.25 -6.33
N ILE A 694 -24.25 5.98 -5.27
CA ILE A 694 -25.18 6.80 -4.49
C ILE A 694 -25.32 8.17 -5.20
N PRO A 695 -26.54 8.58 -5.57
CA PRO A 695 -26.76 9.85 -6.26
C PRO A 695 -26.48 11.06 -5.35
N GLY A 696 -26.25 12.22 -5.99
CA GLY A 696 -25.99 13.50 -5.33
C GLY A 696 -24.54 13.75 -4.92
N LEU A 697 -23.65 12.76 -5.01
CA LEU A 697 -22.21 12.95 -4.80
C LEU A 697 -21.51 13.42 -6.09
N PRO A 698 -20.37 14.13 -6.00
CA PRO A 698 -19.52 14.40 -7.16
C PRO A 698 -19.16 13.09 -7.85
N GLN A 699 -19.24 13.06 -9.19
CA GLN A 699 -18.93 11.86 -9.98
C GLN A 699 -19.81 10.63 -9.66
N SER A 700 -20.98 10.82 -9.06
CA SER A 700 -22.00 9.78 -8.98
C SER A 700 -22.62 9.46 -10.34
N LEU A 701 -23.11 8.24 -10.47
CA LEU A 701 -23.86 7.79 -11.64
C LEU A 701 -25.26 8.41 -11.63
N GLU A 702 -25.44 9.44 -12.47
CA GLU A 702 -26.72 10.13 -12.61
C GLU A 702 -27.41 9.75 -13.93
N PRO A 703 -28.75 9.53 -13.94
CA PRO A 703 -29.49 9.31 -15.18
C PRO A 703 -29.23 10.41 -16.22
N GLY A 704 -28.92 10.02 -17.45
CA GLY A 704 -28.60 10.94 -18.55
C GLY A 704 -27.16 11.45 -18.59
N SER A 705 -26.33 11.11 -17.60
CA SER A 705 -24.88 11.31 -17.69
C SER A 705 -24.25 10.31 -18.66
N ARG A 706 -23.16 10.71 -19.31
CA ARG A 706 -22.42 9.87 -20.27
C ARG A 706 -21.05 9.53 -19.72
N TRP A 707 -20.65 8.28 -19.94
CA TRP A 707 -19.44 7.71 -19.35
C TRP A 707 -18.63 6.97 -20.38
N VAL A 708 -17.31 7.15 -20.35
CA VAL A 708 -16.35 6.24 -20.97
C VAL A 708 -16.10 5.10 -19.99
N LEU A 709 -16.35 3.87 -20.43
CA LEU A 709 -16.16 2.65 -19.65
C LEU A 709 -15.11 1.77 -20.31
N HIS A 710 -14.18 1.24 -19.51
CA HIS A 710 -13.22 0.22 -19.92
C HIS A 710 -13.65 -1.10 -19.27
N LEU A 711 -14.26 -1.97 -20.06
CA LEU A 711 -14.95 -3.17 -19.58
C LEU A 711 -14.18 -4.42 -19.96
N ASN A 712 -14.27 -5.45 -19.12
CA ASN A 712 -13.70 -6.77 -19.40
C ASN A 712 -14.61 -7.90 -18.87
N ASP A 713 -15.08 -8.78 -19.76
CA ASP A 713 -15.95 -9.93 -19.43
C ASP A 713 -15.15 -11.16 -18.99
N ALA A 714 -13.98 -11.41 -19.58
CA ALA A 714 -13.10 -12.51 -19.19
C ALA A 714 -12.59 -12.32 -17.76
N LEU A 715 -12.25 -11.08 -17.41
CA LEU A 715 -11.83 -10.71 -16.07
C LEU A 715 -12.99 -10.84 -15.09
N TYR A 716 -14.23 -10.51 -15.49
CA TYR A 716 -15.40 -10.77 -14.64
C TYR A 716 -15.49 -12.26 -14.29
N ARG A 717 -15.39 -13.16 -15.26
CA ARG A 717 -15.45 -14.62 -15.02
C ARG A 717 -14.37 -15.08 -14.05
N HIS A 718 -13.14 -14.59 -14.21
CA HIS A 718 -12.07 -14.91 -13.27
C HIS A 718 -12.32 -14.31 -11.88
N MET A 719 -12.71 -13.05 -11.77
CA MET A 719 -12.96 -12.41 -10.47
C MET A 719 -14.16 -13.01 -9.75
N ALA A 720 -15.19 -13.45 -10.47
CA ALA A 720 -16.30 -14.22 -9.91
C ALA A 720 -15.82 -15.56 -9.34
N HIS A 721 -14.89 -16.25 -10.01
CA HIS A 721 -14.24 -17.45 -9.44
C HIS A 721 -13.45 -17.11 -8.18
N VAL A 722 -12.69 -16.02 -8.18
CA VAL A 722 -11.84 -15.58 -7.06
C VAL A 722 -12.66 -15.13 -5.84
N HIS A 723 -13.81 -14.50 -6.04
CA HIS A 723 -14.62 -13.90 -4.98
C HIS A 723 -15.84 -14.73 -4.58
N GLY A 724 -16.38 -15.49 -5.52
CA GLY A 724 -17.58 -16.30 -5.36
C GLY A 724 -17.33 -17.81 -5.30
N GLY A 725 -16.19 -18.27 -5.82
CA GLY A 725 -15.84 -19.70 -5.93
C GLY A 725 -16.20 -20.31 -7.30
N GLU A 726 -15.97 -21.63 -7.41
CA GLU A 726 -16.18 -22.36 -8.66
C GLU A 726 -17.64 -22.27 -9.15
N GLY A 727 -17.83 -21.94 -10.43
CA GLY A 727 -19.16 -21.82 -11.04
C GLY A 727 -19.99 -20.62 -10.57
N ALA A 728 -19.40 -19.70 -9.79
CA ALA A 728 -20.12 -18.57 -9.21
C ALA A 728 -20.45 -17.45 -10.20
N ALA A 729 -19.82 -17.44 -11.38
CA ALA A 729 -20.13 -16.46 -12.43
C ALA A 729 -21.60 -16.56 -12.84
N ARG A 730 -22.25 -15.40 -12.94
CA ARG A 730 -23.64 -15.33 -13.42
C ARG A 730 -23.70 -15.74 -14.88
N THR A 731 -24.74 -16.49 -15.24
CA THR A 731 -24.94 -17.02 -16.60
C THR A 731 -26.08 -16.30 -17.34
N GLU A 732 -26.85 -15.50 -16.62
CA GLU A 732 -27.96 -14.72 -17.13
C GLU A 732 -27.50 -13.39 -17.78
N GLY A 733 -27.06 -13.51 -19.04
CA GLY A 733 -26.62 -12.39 -19.87
C GLY A 733 -25.11 -12.12 -19.78
N ASP A 734 -24.67 -11.09 -20.50
CA ASP A 734 -23.25 -10.71 -20.55
C ASP A 734 -22.91 -9.77 -19.40
N TRP A 735 -21.96 -10.19 -18.57
CA TRP A 735 -21.53 -9.48 -17.37
C TRP A 735 -20.09 -9.04 -17.49
N TYR A 736 -19.85 -7.79 -17.08
CA TYR A 736 -18.56 -7.13 -17.16
C TYR A 736 -18.15 -6.58 -15.80
N ILE A 737 -16.86 -6.33 -15.65
CA ILE A 737 -16.33 -5.46 -14.59
C ILE A 737 -15.46 -4.37 -15.22
N SER A 738 -15.19 -3.32 -14.44
CA SER A 738 -14.13 -2.37 -14.79
C SER A 738 -12.78 -3.06 -14.66
N ILE A 739 -11.83 -2.67 -15.51
CA ILE A 739 -10.43 -3.08 -15.32
C ILE A 739 -9.86 -2.35 -14.10
N PRO A 740 -9.21 -3.06 -13.16
CA PRO A 740 -8.53 -2.43 -12.04
C PRO A 740 -7.57 -1.33 -12.50
N TRP A 741 -7.48 -0.23 -11.74
CA TRP A 741 -6.61 0.92 -12.04
C TRP A 741 -6.97 1.71 -13.31
N ILE A 742 -8.13 1.41 -13.92
CA ILE A 742 -8.69 2.16 -15.04
C ILE A 742 -10.08 2.67 -14.65
N SER A 743 -10.12 3.88 -14.11
CA SER A 743 -11.39 4.46 -13.69
C SER A 743 -12.29 4.83 -14.86
N PRO A 744 -13.61 4.57 -14.75
CA PRO A 744 -14.62 5.17 -15.60
C PRO A 744 -14.46 6.68 -15.65
N ALA A 745 -14.84 7.30 -16.77
CA ALA A 745 -14.72 8.74 -16.95
C ALA A 745 -16.03 9.37 -17.35
N ARG A 746 -16.49 10.36 -16.57
CA ARG A 746 -17.70 11.14 -16.89
C ARG A 746 -17.37 12.12 -18.01
N ILE A 747 -18.22 12.19 -19.03
CA ILE A 747 -18.09 13.16 -20.11
C ILE A 747 -18.78 14.45 -19.69
N ASP A 748 -18.04 15.56 -19.69
CA ASP A 748 -18.59 16.89 -19.40
C ASP A 748 -19.26 17.53 -20.62
N GLU A 749 -19.90 18.68 -20.41
CA GLU A 749 -20.61 19.43 -21.47
C GLU A 749 -19.69 19.89 -22.62
N LYS A 750 -18.37 19.94 -22.39
CA LYS A 750 -17.36 20.31 -23.39
C LYS A 750 -16.85 19.10 -24.17
N GLY A 751 -17.38 17.90 -23.90
CA GLY A 751 -16.93 16.66 -24.54
C GLY A 751 -15.58 16.16 -24.05
N VAL A 752 -15.20 16.50 -22.81
CA VAL A 752 -13.98 16.01 -22.16
C VAL A 752 -14.35 14.88 -21.21
N ALA A 753 -13.70 13.72 -21.37
CA ALA A 753 -13.80 12.60 -20.45
C ALA A 753 -12.95 12.88 -19.21
N ARG A 754 -13.58 12.87 -18.03
CA ARG A 754 -12.97 13.15 -16.72
C ARG A 754 -13.05 11.89 -15.85
N PRO A 755 -11.93 11.18 -15.65
CA PRO A 755 -11.89 9.98 -14.81
C PRO A 755 -12.35 10.24 -13.38
N VAL A 756 -12.93 9.20 -12.74
CA VAL A 756 -13.33 9.26 -11.32
C VAL A 756 -12.09 9.39 -10.44
N SER A 757 -11.08 8.54 -10.68
CA SER A 757 -9.74 8.70 -10.08
C SER A 757 -8.87 9.65 -10.90
N LEU A 758 -7.69 9.95 -10.36
CA LEU A 758 -6.82 11.03 -10.83
C LEU A 758 -5.91 10.64 -11.99
N TYR A 759 -5.99 9.38 -12.45
CA TYR A 759 -5.14 8.87 -13.50
C TYR A 759 -5.91 7.94 -14.47
N PRO A 760 -5.95 8.25 -15.78
CA PRO A 760 -5.21 9.28 -16.49
C PRO A 760 -5.85 10.67 -16.32
N GLY A 761 -5.16 11.72 -16.74
CA GLY A 761 -5.75 13.07 -16.73
C GLY A 761 -6.96 13.20 -17.68
N PRO A 762 -7.75 14.28 -17.55
CA PRO A 762 -8.87 14.55 -18.46
C PRO A 762 -8.44 14.56 -19.93
N ILE A 763 -9.25 13.98 -20.82
CA ILE A 763 -8.95 13.89 -22.25
C ILE A 763 -10.19 14.24 -23.11
N PRO A 764 -10.05 15.04 -24.18
CA PRO A 764 -11.12 15.21 -25.16
C PRO A 764 -11.54 13.87 -25.77
N VAL A 765 -12.85 13.59 -25.85
CA VAL A 765 -13.35 12.31 -26.36
C VAL A 765 -12.88 12.04 -27.80
N GLU A 766 -12.73 13.07 -28.63
CA GLU A 766 -12.17 12.93 -29.99
C GLU A 766 -10.70 12.48 -30.02
N GLU A 767 -9.90 12.96 -29.06
CA GLU A 767 -8.50 12.53 -28.94
C GLU A 767 -8.45 11.07 -28.48
N LEU A 768 -9.27 10.69 -27.49
CA LEU A 768 -9.41 9.31 -27.03
C LEU A 768 -9.75 8.36 -28.20
N ARG A 769 -10.76 8.72 -29.01
CA ARG A 769 -11.13 7.95 -30.21
C ARG A 769 -9.97 7.82 -31.19
N THR A 770 -9.25 8.92 -31.43
CA THR A 770 -8.15 8.95 -32.40
C THR A 770 -7.00 8.04 -31.96
N ARG A 771 -6.66 8.05 -30.66
CA ARG A 771 -5.58 7.26 -30.09
C ARG A 771 -5.90 5.76 -30.00
N ILE A 772 -7.16 5.40 -29.74
CA ILE A 772 -7.60 4.00 -29.62
C ILE A 772 -7.88 3.35 -30.98
N ARG A 773 -8.23 4.14 -32.01
CA ARG A 773 -8.60 3.63 -33.35
C ARG A 773 -7.64 2.59 -33.94
N PRO A 774 -6.30 2.76 -33.89
CA PRO A 774 -5.37 1.77 -34.42
C PRO A 774 -5.47 0.41 -33.71
N ILE A 775 -5.70 0.40 -32.39
CA ILE A 775 -5.87 -0.82 -31.59
C ILE A 775 -7.19 -1.51 -31.96
N GLN A 776 -8.28 -0.75 -32.11
CA GLN A 776 -9.56 -1.31 -32.55
C GLN A 776 -9.48 -1.89 -33.98
N GLN A 777 -8.70 -1.26 -34.86
CA GLN A 777 -8.48 -1.77 -36.22
C GLN A 777 -7.72 -3.10 -36.22
N ALA A 778 -6.72 -3.25 -35.34
CA ALA A 778 -6.00 -4.51 -35.16
C ALA A 778 -6.97 -5.62 -34.70
N TYR A 779 -7.81 -5.35 -33.70
CA TYR A 779 -8.81 -6.30 -33.20
C TYR A 779 -9.89 -6.70 -34.24
N ARG A 780 -10.29 -5.80 -35.14
CA ARG A 780 -11.33 -6.09 -36.15
C ARG A 780 -10.90 -7.04 -37.27
N VAL A 781 -9.60 -7.29 -37.44
CA VAL A 781 -9.09 -8.28 -38.42
C VAL A 781 -9.58 -9.70 -38.06
N LYS A 782 -9.70 -10.01 -36.77
CA LYS A 782 -10.31 -11.22 -36.19
C LYS A 782 -11.72 -11.52 -36.72
N GLY A 783 -12.57 -10.50 -36.82
CA GLY A 783 -13.98 -10.66 -37.24
C GLY A 783 -14.20 -10.91 -38.73
N GLN A 784 -13.19 -10.67 -39.58
CA GLN A 784 -13.29 -10.85 -41.04
C GLN A 784 -12.75 -12.21 -41.53
N GLN A 785 -11.96 -12.93 -40.73
CA GLN A 785 -11.49 -14.28 -41.10
C GLN A 785 -12.45 -15.41 -40.72
N VAL A 786 -13.50 -15.12 -39.93
CA VAL A 786 -14.51 -16.11 -39.48
C VAL A 786 -15.91 -15.83 -40.09
N ARG A 787 -15.99 -15.23 -41.28
CA ARG A 787 -17.24 -15.13 -42.06
C ARG A 787 -17.16 -15.80 -43.42
#